data_AF-A0A4D7JUP5-F1
#
_entry.id   AF-A0A4D7JUP5-F1
#
_cell.length_a   1.000
_cell.length_b   1.000
_cell.length_c   1.000
_cell.angle_alpha   90.00
_cell.angle_beta   90.00
_cell.angle_gamma   90.00
#
_symmetry.space_group_name_H-M   'P 1'
#
loop_
_entity.id
_entity.type
_entity.pdbx_description
1 polymer ?
#
loop_
_entity_poly.entity_id
_entity_poly.type
_entity_poly.pdbx_seq_one_letter_code
_entity_poly.pdbx_strand_id
1 'polypeptide(L)'
;MKKHILFTFLLFITLATIEAQTAGDYRSAQSGNWSDASTWETYDGATWVAASTAPSNADGQITILSGDIIDVASNINTDETIVETGAQITILTGNTLSIRRSGFTDLLLEGTLLNQGSLSIASGFGGSAQVIVNGTLNNQGTISGASINTLTFGANSIYDHQVNNGVIPTANWNISSTCIVSGSSTAGPTGLSQSFGNLTWNTPSLNTGGLYDVGMTSATEIRGEFLIESTGIDLLVLSDASTTILVSGNLTITGSSVVALTNTGNIILDIDGDFNYSSTQNSYFSNVGTGDINLAGNLTFTSGNLSIFDPSGNGSLIFDGTSTQSVNITGGSFDGTNDPDFVISAGSDISMLNESAFNGSGDFTLNVATLRLGSTNASGALQAGTAGGNIRTSGTRTYAAGSLIVYDGASSQVIGNGFPTDSNLEIDNPTDVSLNATTTIGGNRMLSLTNGILDIGPNTLFINGNVETTNGFLRGGATSNLIIGGTGALGTIPFIETSQLNNFTVNRTSSGSVTLGGDLTVLGTFDQLAGNFVINDASFNINGDYTRTGGTFFSNANTDLRITGAGSLPAELAFGTDQSLNTLTMSRDGATLATNASITIDTLNLYAGIVDNSAATYNISDQGYIERWENGSITTAPLFDGVYNLIYNNSLDIVTGPELTGNALALNDLTKQGSARLSTNKTFSVNGNLEITNGIFDITTNYARLRGDLIITAGTDFIDGVFEFAGGDAELSTVTGQAVVNFGQLNVYSPVDIPSNDTDITIAGNFEVNNTITVAGTTTFTGTTLMSGPGTAALNRLEITGSLSAIPEADGGELQVAGTLSIVVLLIH
;
A
#
# COMPACT_ATOMS: atom_id res chain seq x y z
N MET A 1 -27.55 -23.35 4.73
CA MET A 1 -29.00 -23.60 4.60
C MET A 1 -29.43 -24.48 5.79
N LYS A 2 -30.29 -23.96 6.70
CA LYS A 2 -31.03 -24.63 7.81
C LYS A 2 -30.17 -25.18 8.96
N LYS A 3 -30.34 -24.83 10.26
CA LYS A 3 -31.47 -24.27 11.02
C LYS A 3 -30.97 -23.35 12.15
N HIS A 4 -31.66 -22.23 12.35
CA HIS A 4 -31.55 -21.38 13.54
C HIS A 4 -32.09 -22.12 14.78
N ILE A 5 -31.32 -22.10 15.87
CA ILE A 5 -31.80 -22.39 17.23
C ILE A 5 -31.76 -21.08 18.01
N LEU A 6 -32.90 -20.80 18.61
CA LEU A 6 -33.33 -19.55 19.22
C LEU A 6 -32.59 -19.29 20.53
N PHE A 7 -31.83 -18.19 20.58
CA PHE A 7 -31.24 -17.62 21.78
C PHE A 7 -32.36 -17.19 22.73
N THR A 8 -32.44 -17.80 23.92
CA THR A 8 -33.33 -17.33 25.00
C THR A 8 -32.51 -16.44 25.92
N PHE A 9 -32.67 -15.13 25.77
CA PHE A 9 -32.08 -14.09 26.62
C PHE A 9 -32.82 -14.08 27.96
N LEU A 10 -32.20 -14.60 29.02
CA LEU A 10 -32.74 -14.54 30.38
C LEU A 10 -32.39 -13.19 31.01
N LEU A 11 -33.36 -12.30 31.08
CA LEU A 11 -33.30 -11.02 31.77
C LEU A 11 -33.19 -11.27 33.29
N PHE A 12 -32.00 -11.09 33.87
CA PHE A 12 -31.81 -11.10 35.32
C PHE A 12 -32.42 -9.83 35.92
N ILE A 13 -33.64 -9.97 36.46
CA ILE A 13 -34.19 -9.01 37.42
C ILE A 13 -33.51 -9.29 38.75
N THR A 14 -32.72 -8.34 39.26
CA THR A 14 -32.33 -8.29 40.66
C THR A 14 -33.58 -8.04 41.50
N LEU A 15 -34.30 -9.10 41.89
CA LEU A 15 -35.23 -9.03 43.00
C LEU A 15 -34.39 -9.03 44.27
N ALA A 16 -34.36 -7.92 44.99
CA ALA A 16 -34.04 -7.95 46.41
C ALA A 16 -35.17 -8.76 47.08
N THR A 17 -34.90 -10.01 47.44
CA THR A 17 -35.77 -10.78 48.33
C THR A 17 -35.70 -10.09 49.69
N ILE A 18 -36.78 -9.42 50.07
CA ILE A 18 -37.01 -9.03 51.46
C ILE A 18 -37.45 -10.33 52.15
N GLU A 19 -36.49 -11.13 52.60
CA GLU A 19 -36.74 -12.24 53.50
C GLU A 19 -37.18 -11.64 54.84
N ALA A 20 -38.46 -11.83 55.19
CA ALA A 20 -38.94 -11.47 56.51
C ALA A 20 -38.53 -12.58 57.48
N GLN A 21 -37.69 -12.23 58.46
CA GLN A 21 -37.30 -13.11 59.57
C GLN A 21 -38.52 -13.84 60.17
N THR A 22 -38.42 -15.16 60.29
CA THR A 22 -39.45 -16.06 60.81
C THR A 22 -39.06 -16.58 62.19
N ALA A 23 -40.04 -16.80 63.06
CA ALA A 23 -39.77 -17.34 64.40
C ALA A 23 -39.04 -18.69 64.28
N GLY A 24 -37.87 -18.81 64.90
CA GLY A 24 -36.99 -19.97 64.78
C GLY A 24 -35.78 -19.78 63.85
N ASP A 25 -35.67 -18.65 63.15
CA ASP A 25 -34.45 -18.29 62.44
C ASP A 25 -33.29 -18.01 63.42
N TYR A 26 -32.07 -18.26 62.98
CA TYR A 26 -30.84 -18.03 63.72
C TYR A 26 -29.93 -17.04 63.00
N ARG A 27 -29.17 -16.27 63.78
CA ARG A 27 -28.04 -15.50 63.24
C ARG A 27 -26.86 -15.46 64.20
N SER A 28 -25.65 -15.26 63.69
CA SER A 28 -24.49 -15.07 64.55
C SER A 28 -24.63 -13.78 65.38
N ALA A 29 -24.26 -13.86 66.66
CA ALA A 29 -24.21 -12.73 67.59
C ALA A 29 -22.78 -12.21 67.80
N GLN A 30 -21.80 -13.10 67.55
CA GLN A 30 -20.37 -12.88 67.64
C GLN A 30 -19.65 -14.01 66.91
N SER A 31 -18.36 -13.83 66.63
CA SER A 31 -17.48 -14.92 66.23
C SER A 31 -17.35 -15.99 67.32
N GLY A 32 -17.27 -17.27 66.94
CA GLY A 32 -17.18 -18.36 67.91
C GLY A 32 -17.41 -19.75 67.31
N ASN A 33 -17.58 -20.74 68.16
CA ASN A 33 -17.82 -22.12 67.74
C ASN A 33 -19.30 -22.31 67.39
N TRP A 34 -19.59 -22.94 66.25
CA TRP A 34 -20.96 -23.27 65.83
C TRP A 34 -21.75 -23.96 66.96
N SER A 35 -21.12 -24.90 67.69
CA SER A 35 -21.76 -25.70 68.74
C SER A 35 -22.01 -24.94 70.06
N ASP A 36 -21.54 -23.69 70.20
CA ASP A 36 -21.75 -22.87 71.39
C ASP A 36 -23.00 -21.99 71.19
N ALA A 37 -24.01 -22.15 72.05
CA ALA A 37 -25.24 -21.35 71.98
C ALA A 37 -24.98 -19.84 72.13
N SER A 38 -23.90 -19.44 72.83
CA SER A 38 -23.55 -18.02 73.00
C SER A 38 -23.06 -17.35 71.72
N THR A 39 -22.75 -18.12 70.67
CA THR A 39 -22.40 -17.62 69.34
C THR A 39 -23.63 -17.15 68.56
N TRP A 40 -24.84 -17.48 69.00
CA TRP A 40 -26.05 -17.28 68.21
C TRP A 40 -27.15 -16.48 68.94
N GLU A 41 -27.95 -15.76 68.15
CA GLU A 41 -29.28 -15.28 68.51
C GLU A 41 -30.33 -16.04 67.70
N THR A 42 -31.52 -16.23 68.29
CA THR A 42 -32.69 -16.78 67.60
C THR A 42 -33.82 -15.75 67.56
N TYR A 43 -34.59 -15.73 66.48
CA TYR A 43 -35.74 -14.86 66.35
C TYR A 43 -36.97 -15.48 67.02
N ASP A 44 -37.53 -14.83 68.04
CA ASP A 44 -38.69 -15.34 68.80
C ASP A 44 -40.05 -15.04 68.15
N GLY A 45 -40.05 -14.44 66.95
CA GLY A 45 -41.24 -13.92 66.27
C GLY A 45 -41.48 -12.43 66.47
N ALA A 46 -40.70 -11.76 67.31
CA ALA A 46 -40.72 -10.31 67.50
C ALA A 46 -39.31 -9.69 67.50
N THR A 47 -38.38 -10.25 68.26
CA THR A 47 -36.99 -9.76 68.44
C THR A 47 -35.96 -10.89 68.37
N TRP A 48 -34.72 -10.52 68.06
CA TRP A 48 -33.57 -11.41 68.21
C TRP A 48 -33.18 -11.50 69.68
N VAL A 49 -33.12 -12.72 70.21
CA VAL A 49 -32.77 -13.00 71.61
C VAL A 49 -31.64 -14.02 71.66
N ALA A 50 -30.86 -14.05 72.75
CA ALA A 50 -29.78 -15.02 72.90
C ALA A 50 -30.29 -16.46 72.76
N ALA A 51 -29.62 -17.27 71.94
CA ALA A 51 -30.01 -18.65 71.72
C ALA A 51 -29.73 -19.51 72.96
N SER A 52 -30.61 -20.49 73.21
CA SER A 52 -30.44 -21.47 74.29
C SER A 52 -29.73 -22.75 73.85
N THR A 53 -29.71 -23.00 72.54
CA THR A 53 -29.05 -24.10 71.85
C THR A 53 -28.41 -23.58 70.57
N ALA A 54 -27.33 -24.20 70.12
CA ALA A 54 -26.77 -23.92 68.80
C ALA A 54 -27.72 -24.40 67.68
N PRO A 55 -27.74 -23.73 66.50
CA PRO A 55 -28.58 -24.12 65.38
C PRO A 55 -28.12 -25.44 64.73
N SER A 56 -29.08 -26.12 64.11
CA SER A 56 -28.94 -27.39 63.41
C SER A 56 -29.85 -27.41 62.16
N ASN A 57 -29.75 -28.46 61.34
CA ASN A 57 -30.62 -28.66 60.17
C ASN A 57 -32.12 -28.88 60.48
N ALA A 58 -32.56 -28.69 61.72
CA ALA A 58 -33.97 -28.78 62.12
C ALA A 58 -34.55 -27.41 62.49
N ASP A 59 -33.72 -26.36 62.49
CA ASP A 59 -34.07 -24.99 62.83
C ASP A 59 -34.48 -24.20 61.57
N GLY A 60 -34.85 -22.92 61.73
CA GLY A 60 -35.13 -22.03 60.59
C GLY A 60 -33.87 -21.62 59.83
N GLN A 61 -33.94 -20.54 59.04
CA GLN A 61 -32.79 -20.02 58.30
C GLN A 61 -31.63 -19.68 59.26
N ILE A 62 -30.39 -20.02 58.88
CA ILE A 62 -29.21 -19.78 59.70
C ILE A 62 -28.29 -18.77 59.00
N THR A 63 -28.19 -17.55 59.51
CA THR A 63 -27.42 -16.48 58.87
C THR A 63 -26.15 -16.13 59.65
N ILE A 64 -24.99 -16.32 59.05
CA ILE A 64 -23.72 -15.81 59.60
C ILE A 64 -23.54 -14.38 59.10
N LEU A 65 -23.58 -13.43 60.03
CA LEU A 65 -23.54 -12.01 59.73
C LEU A 65 -22.14 -11.55 59.31
N SER A 66 -22.10 -10.53 58.44
CA SER A 66 -20.86 -9.87 58.02
C SER A 66 -19.96 -9.51 59.21
N GLY A 67 -18.70 -9.93 59.15
CA GLY A 67 -17.67 -9.66 60.17
C GLY A 67 -17.48 -10.78 61.19
N ASP A 68 -18.40 -11.74 61.27
CA ASP A 68 -18.27 -12.89 62.16
C ASP A 68 -17.53 -14.06 61.50
N ILE A 69 -16.76 -14.79 62.32
CA ILE A 69 -16.08 -16.03 61.96
C ILE A 69 -16.65 -17.16 62.82
N ILE A 70 -17.23 -18.17 62.18
CA ILE A 70 -17.83 -19.33 62.85
C ILE A 70 -16.99 -20.59 62.60
N ASP A 71 -16.54 -21.22 63.68
CA ASP A 71 -15.75 -22.45 63.62
C ASP A 71 -16.64 -23.70 63.80
N VAL A 72 -16.55 -24.63 62.86
CA VAL A 72 -17.11 -25.98 62.96
C VAL A 72 -16.06 -26.89 63.61
N ALA A 73 -16.07 -26.92 64.95
CA ALA A 73 -15.12 -27.69 65.77
C ALA A 73 -15.63 -29.09 66.19
N SER A 74 -16.83 -29.47 65.72
CA SER A 74 -17.42 -30.80 65.84
C SER A 74 -18.23 -31.11 64.57
N ASN A 75 -18.69 -32.35 64.38
CA ASN A 75 -19.51 -32.68 63.21
C ASN A 75 -20.90 -32.03 63.31
N ILE A 76 -21.24 -31.19 62.32
CA ILE A 76 -22.49 -30.42 62.26
C ILE A 76 -23.31 -30.83 61.04
N ASN A 77 -24.63 -30.84 61.20
CA ASN A 77 -25.59 -30.87 60.10
C ASN A 77 -26.28 -29.52 60.04
N THR A 78 -26.35 -28.93 58.85
CA THR A 78 -27.04 -27.65 58.64
C THR A 78 -27.83 -27.69 57.33
N ASP A 79 -28.84 -26.83 57.23
CA ASP A 79 -29.57 -26.49 56.02
C ASP A 79 -29.98 -25.01 56.07
N GLU A 80 -30.55 -24.50 54.97
CA GLU A 80 -30.97 -23.10 54.80
C GLU A 80 -29.97 -22.07 55.38
N THR A 81 -28.68 -22.32 55.17
CA THR A 81 -27.61 -21.52 55.78
C THR A 81 -27.13 -20.43 54.82
N ILE A 82 -27.01 -19.20 55.30
CA ILE A 82 -26.47 -18.06 54.55
C ILE A 82 -25.19 -17.58 55.25
N VAL A 83 -24.09 -17.49 54.50
CA VAL A 83 -22.86 -16.86 54.94
C VAL A 83 -22.73 -15.54 54.21
N GLU A 84 -23.00 -14.42 54.89
CA GLU A 84 -23.03 -13.09 54.27
C GLU A 84 -21.66 -12.64 53.75
N THR A 85 -21.64 -11.68 52.83
CA THR A 85 -20.40 -11.02 52.40
C THR A 85 -19.63 -10.49 53.61
N GLY A 86 -18.35 -10.82 53.71
CA GLY A 86 -17.50 -10.43 54.84
C GLY A 86 -17.62 -11.33 56.08
N ALA A 87 -18.52 -12.31 56.08
CA ALA A 87 -18.55 -13.39 57.07
C ALA A 87 -17.64 -14.55 56.66
N GLN A 88 -17.23 -15.37 57.63
CA GLN A 88 -16.49 -16.61 57.37
C GLN A 88 -17.05 -17.79 58.16
N ILE A 89 -17.08 -18.96 57.53
CA ILE A 89 -17.21 -20.24 58.20
C ILE A 89 -15.93 -21.08 58.00
N THR A 90 -15.38 -21.62 59.09
CA THR A 90 -14.19 -22.47 59.07
C THR A 90 -14.54 -23.88 59.49
N ILE A 91 -14.29 -24.87 58.64
CA ILE A 91 -14.41 -26.28 59.01
C ILE A 91 -13.05 -26.72 59.53
N LEU A 92 -12.93 -26.90 60.85
CA LEU A 92 -11.65 -27.29 61.46
C LEU A 92 -11.28 -28.73 61.10
N THR A 93 -9.97 -29.01 61.03
CA THR A 93 -9.42 -30.33 60.71
C THR A 93 -10.06 -31.45 61.55
N GLY A 94 -10.45 -32.54 60.88
CA GLY A 94 -11.09 -33.70 61.51
C GLY A 94 -12.60 -33.59 61.73
N ASN A 95 -13.21 -32.43 61.45
CA ASN A 95 -14.65 -32.21 61.57
C ASN A 95 -15.33 -32.13 60.19
N THR A 96 -16.64 -32.40 60.19
CA THR A 96 -17.47 -32.37 58.98
C THR A 96 -18.62 -31.37 59.12
N LEU A 97 -18.75 -30.45 58.16
CA LEU A 97 -19.98 -29.72 57.93
C LEU A 97 -20.81 -30.47 56.87
N SER A 98 -21.95 -31.01 57.29
CA SER A 98 -22.87 -31.72 56.41
C SER A 98 -24.03 -30.83 56.00
N ILE A 99 -24.11 -30.49 54.72
CA ILE A 99 -25.25 -29.76 54.16
C ILE A 99 -26.37 -30.75 53.88
N ARG A 100 -27.49 -30.59 54.58
CA ARG A 100 -28.70 -31.41 54.44
C ARG A 100 -29.70 -30.69 53.53
N ARG A 101 -30.66 -31.45 53.02
CA ARG A 101 -31.69 -30.94 52.12
C ARG A 101 -32.95 -30.64 52.90
N SER A 102 -33.45 -29.41 52.82
CA SER A 102 -34.77 -29.02 53.34
C SER A 102 -35.62 -28.22 52.33
N GLY A 103 -35.02 -27.67 51.27
CA GLY A 103 -35.74 -26.81 50.32
C GLY A 103 -35.03 -26.61 48.97
N PHE A 104 -34.84 -25.34 48.60
CA PHE A 104 -34.08 -24.94 47.41
C PHE A 104 -32.59 -24.88 47.73
N THR A 105 -32.09 -23.70 48.13
CA THR A 105 -30.69 -23.48 48.51
C THR A 105 -30.48 -23.87 49.96
N ASP A 106 -29.60 -24.83 50.20
CA ASP A 106 -29.31 -25.34 51.54
C ASP A 106 -28.03 -24.68 52.13
N LEU A 107 -27.14 -24.19 51.27
CA LEU A 107 -26.05 -23.28 51.64
C LEU A 107 -25.86 -22.20 50.57
N LEU A 108 -26.02 -20.94 50.95
CA LEU A 108 -25.65 -19.77 50.17
C LEU A 108 -24.39 -19.13 50.76
N LEU A 109 -23.28 -19.19 50.02
CA LEU A 109 -21.99 -18.67 50.44
C LEU A 109 -21.68 -17.37 49.68
N GLU A 110 -22.02 -16.22 50.27
CA GLU A 110 -21.63 -14.88 49.78
C GLU A 110 -20.30 -14.41 50.40
N GLY A 111 -19.95 -14.94 51.57
CA GLY A 111 -18.69 -14.70 52.29
C GLY A 111 -17.60 -15.72 51.96
N THR A 112 -16.83 -16.11 52.98
CA THR A 112 -15.74 -17.08 52.84
C THR A 112 -16.05 -18.40 53.55
N LEU A 113 -15.77 -19.53 52.90
CA LEU A 113 -15.69 -20.84 53.54
C LEU A 113 -14.25 -21.31 53.50
N LEU A 114 -13.67 -21.57 54.66
CA LEU A 114 -12.35 -22.20 54.80
C LEU A 114 -12.53 -23.66 55.24
N ASN A 115 -12.37 -24.60 54.32
CA ASN A 115 -12.51 -26.03 54.60
C ASN A 115 -11.16 -26.65 54.95
N GLN A 116 -10.84 -26.87 56.22
CA GLN A 116 -9.68 -27.66 56.67
C GLN A 116 -10.06 -29.11 57.04
N GLY A 117 -11.36 -29.39 57.18
CA GLY A 117 -11.92 -30.71 57.48
C GLY A 117 -12.62 -31.33 56.28
N SER A 118 -13.94 -31.52 56.40
CA SER A 118 -14.77 -32.07 55.33
C SER A 118 -16.05 -31.26 55.13
N LEU A 119 -16.32 -30.83 53.89
CA LEU A 119 -17.63 -30.37 53.45
C LEU A 119 -18.38 -31.54 52.80
N SER A 120 -19.48 -31.98 53.40
CA SER A 120 -20.29 -33.07 52.87
C SER A 120 -21.63 -32.55 52.35
N ILE A 121 -21.83 -32.63 51.04
CA ILE A 121 -23.08 -32.24 50.39
C ILE A 121 -23.95 -33.49 50.29
N ALA A 122 -25.00 -33.57 51.10
CA ALA A 122 -25.76 -34.80 51.25
C ALA A 122 -26.55 -35.18 49.99
N SER A 123 -26.57 -36.48 49.67
CA SER A 123 -27.57 -37.11 48.82
C SER A 123 -28.56 -37.86 49.72
N GLY A 124 -29.81 -37.41 49.79
CA GLY A 124 -30.83 -37.96 50.68
C GLY A 124 -32.11 -38.36 49.96
N PHE A 125 -33.01 -39.08 50.66
CA PHE A 125 -34.34 -39.43 50.16
C PHE A 125 -35.17 -38.14 49.97
N GLY A 126 -35.24 -37.63 48.74
CA GLY A 126 -35.93 -36.38 48.40
C GLY A 126 -35.15 -35.43 47.48
N GLY A 127 -33.90 -35.77 47.13
CA GLY A 127 -33.02 -34.99 46.26
C GLY A 127 -31.66 -34.74 46.92
N SER A 128 -30.77 -34.07 46.19
CA SER A 128 -29.47 -33.67 46.72
C SER A 128 -29.52 -32.25 47.29
N ALA A 129 -28.69 -31.97 48.30
CA ALA A 129 -28.55 -30.61 48.82
C ALA A 129 -27.97 -29.66 47.75
N GLN A 130 -28.35 -28.38 47.78
CA GLN A 130 -27.85 -27.35 46.86
C GLN A 130 -26.96 -26.35 47.60
N VAL A 131 -25.71 -26.27 47.15
CA VAL A 131 -24.72 -25.29 47.59
C VAL A 131 -24.47 -24.30 46.46
N ILE A 132 -24.63 -23.00 46.74
CA ILE A 132 -24.32 -21.90 45.83
C ILE A 132 -23.19 -21.09 46.45
N VAL A 133 -22.10 -20.92 45.71
CA VAL A 133 -20.94 -20.13 46.11
C VAL A 133 -20.88 -18.89 45.25
N ASN A 134 -21.12 -17.72 45.85
CA ASN A 134 -20.98 -16.40 45.23
C ASN A 134 -19.76 -15.64 45.77
N GLY A 135 -19.24 -16.04 46.94
CA GLY A 135 -17.99 -15.57 47.52
C GLY A 135 -16.81 -16.50 47.25
N THR A 136 -16.06 -16.85 48.30
CA THR A 136 -14.82 -17.63 48.20
C THR A 136 -14.90 -18.94 48.98
N LEU A 137 -14.55 -20.05 48.34
CA LEU A 137 -14.39 -21.35 48.98
C LEU A 137 -12.92 -21.80 48.91
N ASN A 138 -12.20 -21.66 50.02
CA ASN A 138 -10.82 -22.11 50.18
C ASN A 138 -10.82 -23.55 50.71
N ASN A 139 -10.36 -24.49 49.90
CA ASN A 139 -10.38 -25.91 50.24
C ASN A 139 -8.99 -26.42 50.59
N GLN A 140 -8.76 -26.71 51.87
CA GLN A 140 -7.60 -27.44 52.44
C GLN A 140 -7.98 -28.86 52.91
N GLY A 141 -9.25 -29.26 52.75
CA GLY A 141 -9.81 -30.52 53.19
C GLY A 141 -10.49 -31.29 52.06
N THR A 142 -11.52 -32.06 52.41
CA THR A 142 -12.28 -32.87 51.44
C THR A 142 -13.66 -32.27 51.14
N ILE A 143 -14.12 -32.40 49.90
CA ILE A 143 -15.49 -32.09 49.49
C ILE A 143 -16.11 -33.37 48.94
N SER A 144 -17.25 -33.78 49.51
CA SER A 144 -17.95 -35.00 49.10
C SER A 144 -19.38 -34.69 48.66
N GLY A 145 -19.92 -35.47 47.71
CA GLY A 145 -21.29 -35.29 47.21
C GLY A 145 -21.48 -34.12 46.23
N ALA A 146 -20.39 -33.47 45.80
CA ALA A 146 -20.43 -32.44 44.77
C ALA A 146 -20.72 -33.03 43.38
N SER A 147 -21.54 -32.31 42.62
CA SER A 147 -21.91 -32.57 41.23
C SER A 147 -22.41 -31.27 40.61
N ILE A 148 -22.59 -31.26 39.29
CA ILE A 148 -23.19 -30.11 38.58
C ILE A 148 -24.58 -29.70 39.10
N ASN A 149 -25.29 -30.59 39.81
CA ASN A 149 -26.63 -30.33 40.35
C ASN A 149 -26.62 -29.93 41.83
N THR A 150 -25.47 -30.01 42.51
CA THR A 150 -25.38 -29.87 43.97
C THR A 150 -24.40 -28.80 44.41
N LEU A 151 -23.45 -28.42 43.55
CA LEU A 151 -22.51 -27.34 43.79
C LEU A 151 -22.48 -26.42 42.58
N THR A 152 -22.81 -25.15 42.80
CA THR A 152 -22.75 -24.09 41.78
C THR A 152 -21.83 -22.98 42.25
N PHE A 153 -20.88 -22.60 41.41
CA PHE A 153 -20.06 -21.40 41.57
C PHE A 153 -20.67 -20.28 40.74
N GLY A 154 -21.20 -19.25 41.39
CA GLY A 154 -21.83 -18.10 40.76
C GLY A 154 -20.83 -17.14 40.13
N ALA A 155 -21.34 -16.04 39.56
CA ALA A 155 -20.50 -15.04 38.89
C ALA A 155 -19.46 -14.45 39.87
N ASN A 156 -18.20 -14.34 39.42
CA ASN A 156 -17.07 -13.80 40.17
C ASN A 156 -16.70 -14.55 41.46
N SER A 157 -17.32 -15.70 41.72
CA SER A 157 -16.95 -16.55 42.84
C SER A 157 -15.60 -17.22 42.63
N ILE A 158 -14.96 -17.59 43.74
CA ILE A 158 -13.63 -18.22 43.75
C ILE A 158 -13.69 -19.58 44.44
N TYR A 159 -13.20 -20.60 43.76
CA TYR A 159 -12.77 -21.85 44.40
C TYR A 159 -11.25 -21.90 44.41
N ASP A 160 -10.64 -22.03 45.59
CA ASP A 160 -9.20 -22.23 45.70
C ASP A 160 -8.89 -23.63 46.22
N HIS A 161 -8.29 -24.45 45.37
CA HIS A 161 -7.81 -25.79 45.68
C HIS A 161 -6.45 -25.72 46.38
N GLN A 162 -6.48 -25.60 47.70
CA GLN A 162 -5.32 -25.53 48.59
C GLN A 162 -4.92 -26.92 49.15
N VAL A 163 -5.24 -28.00 48.42
CA VAL A 163 -4.89 -29.38 48.81
C VAL A 163 -3.83 -29.95 47.88
N ASN A 164 -2.88 -30.68 48.46
CA ASN A 164 -1.97 -31.55 47.73
C ASN A 164 -2.64 -32.90 47.48
N ASN A 165 -2.67 -33.38 46.23
CA ASN A 165 -3.31 -34.65 45.87
C ASN A 165 -4.81 -34.73 46.23
N GLY A 166 -5.60 -33.77 45.78
CA GLY A 166 -7.05 -33.68 46.04
C GLY A 166 -7.92 -33.93 44.81
N VAL A 167 -9.23 -33.78 44.99
CA VAL A 167 -10.21 -33.77 43.89
C VAL A 167 -10.78 -32.35 43.80
N ILE A 168 -10.66 -31.70 42.65
CA ILE A 168 -11.48 -30.52 42.33
C ILE A 168 -12.92 -31.02 42.18
N PRO A 169 -13.88 -30.50 42.96
CA PRO A 169 -15.24 -31.00 42.95
C PRO A 169 -15.86 -30.80 41.56
N THR A 170 -16.64 -31.77 41.11
CA THR A 170 -17.51 -31.57 39.95
C THR A 170 -18.58 -30.54 40.33
N ALA A 171 -18.67 -29.44 39.59
CA ALA A 171 -19.59 -28.35 39.89
C ALA A 171 -20.12 -27.69 38.62
N ASN A 172 -21.17 -26.90 38.77
CA ASN A 172 -21.61 -25.97 37.74
C ASN A 172 -20.89 -24.63 37.93
N TRP A 173 -19.92 -24.35 37.06
CA TRP A 173 -19.11 -23.14 37.10
C TRP A 173 -19.77 -22.04 36.27
N ASN A 174 -19.98 -20.86 36.82
CA ASN A 174 -20.33 -19.69 36.04
C ASN A 174 -19.13 -19.28 35.16
N ILE A 175 -19.39 -18.68 33.99
CA ILE A 175 -18.32 -18.25 33.08
C ILE A 175 -17.34 -17.24 33.71
N SER A 176 -17.79 -16.39 34.66
CA SER A 176 -16.91 -15.45 35.36
C SER A 176 -16.43 -15.94 36.73
N SER A 177 -16.73 -17.19 37.10
CA SER A 177 -16.15 -17.83 38.31
C SER A 177 -14.70 -18.25 38.05
N THR A 178 -13.90 -18.38 39.11
CA THR A 178 -12.49 -18.76 39.00
C THR A 178 -12.18 -19.98 39.85
N CYS A 179 -11.62 -21.02 39.22
CA CYS A 179 -10.99 -22.15 39.89
C CYS A 179 -9.48 -21.89 39.97
N ILE A 180 -8.89 -21.87 41.17
CA ILE A 180 -7.46 -21.73 41.41
C ILE A 180 -6.91 -23.05 41.92
N VAL A 181 -5.78 -23.50 41.37
CA VAL A 181 -4.98 -24.60 41.90
C VAL A 181 -3.73 -24.00 42.53
N SER A 182 -3.66 -24.03 43.87
CA SER A 182 -2.59 -23.40 44.63
C SER A 182 -1.87 -24.33 45.61
N GLY A 183 -2.54 -25.36 46.12
CA GLY A 183 -2.03 -26.24 47.17
C GLY A 183 -1.22 -27.45 46.69
N SER A 184 -1.06 -27.63 45.38
CA SER A 184 -0.29 -28.75 44.84
C SER A 184 1.21 -28.58 45.14
N SER A 185 1.82 -29.60 45.72
CA SER A 185 3.24 -29.56 46.14
C SER A 185 4.01 -30.83 45.78
N THR A 186 3.45 -32.02 45.97
CA THR A 186 4.05 -33.30 45.57
C THR A 186 3.16 -34.13 44.65
N ALA A 187 1.91 -33.70 44.43
CA ALA A 187 1.00 -34.20 43.41
C ALA A 187 -0.11 -33.16 43.16
N GLY A 188 -0.56 -33.04 41.92
CA GLY A 188 -1.68 -32.16 41.57
C GLY A 188 -3.06 -32.79 41.76
N PRO A 189 -4.13 -32.03 41.48
CA PRO A 189 -5.50 -32.47 41.69
C PRO A 189 -6.00 -33.38 40.57
N THR A 190 -7.00 -34.19 40.90
CA THR A 190 -7.90 -34.81 39.90
C THR A 190 -9.16 -33.96 39.73
N GLY A 191 -10.01 -34.28 38.75
CA GLY A 191 -11.30 -33.61 38.56
C GLY A 191 -11.28 -32.43 37.59
N LEU A 192 -10.22 -32.28 36.78
CA LEU A 192 -10.12 -31.23 35.76
C LEU A 192 -10.90 -31.52 34.47
N SER A 193 -11.47 -32.73 34.32
CA SER A 193 -12.32 -33.11 33.19
C SER A 193 -13.75 -32.56 33.34
N GLN A 194 -13.88 -31.23 33.34
CA GLN A 194 -15.14 -30.49 33.38
C GLN A 194 -14.96 -29.07 32.79
N SER A 195 -16.07 -28.38 32.55
CA SER A 195 -16.02 -26.98 32.08
C SER A 195 -15.85 -26.00 33.25
N PHE A 196 -14.89 -25.09 33.15
CA PHE A 196 -14.63 -24.01 34.09
C PHE A 196 -15.07 -22.64 33.54
N GLY A 197 -15.24 -21.66 34.42
CA GLY A 197 -15.22 -20.25 34.03
C GLY A 197 -13.80 -19.85 33.63
N ASN A 198 -13.03 -19.41 34.62
CA ASN A 198 -11.59 -19.22 34.54
C ASN A 198 -10.87 -20.35 35.29
N LEU A 199 -9.66 -20.70 34.84
CA LEU A 199 -8.77 -21.63 35.52
C LEU A 199 -7.43 -20.93 35.77
N THR A 200 -6.93 -20.98 37.00
CA THR A 200 -5.62 -20.46 37.37
C THR A 200 -4.77 -21.57 37.98
N TRP A 201 -3.57 -21.78 37.42
CA TRP A 201 -2.54 -22.66 37.96
C TRP A 201 -1.43 -21.82 38.60
N ASN A 202 -1.33 -21.86 39.93
CA ASN A 202 -0.32 -21.12 40.68
C ASN A 202 0.22 -22.00 41.81
N THR A 203 1.09 -22.95 41.47
CA THR A 203 1.60 -23.96 42.40
C THR A 203 3.10 -23.79 42.63
N PRO A 204 3.57 -22.71 43.26
CA PRO A 204 5.00 -22.43 43.42
C PRO A 204 5.73 -23.46 44.30
N SER A 205 4.98 -24.27 45.05
CA SER A 205 5.52 -25.35 45.88
C SER A 205 5.57 -26.71 45.18
N LEU A 206 5.15 -26.82 43.92
CA LEU A 206 5.18 -28.07 43.16
C LEU A 206 6.64 -28.52 42.94
N ASN A 207 6.96 -29.70 43.46
CA ASN A 207 8.28 -30.30 43.48
C ASN A 207 8.17 -31.85 43.51
N THR A 208 7.83 -32.42 42.37
CA THR A 208 7.85 -33.86 42.09
C THR A 208 9.22 -34.34 41.61
N GLY A 209 10.08 -33.41 41.17
CA GLY A 209 11.42 -33.70 40.65
C GLY A 209 11.42 -34.15 39.19
N GLY A 210 10.42 -33.77 38.39
CA GLY A 210 10.27 -34.20 37.01
C GLY A 210 9.12 -33.53 36.26
N LEU A 211 8.26 -34.35 35.67
CA LEU A 211 7.09 -33.93 34.91
C LEU A 211 5.81 -34.29 35.65
N TYR A 212 4.81 -33.44 35.57
CA TYR A 212 3.50 -33.67 36.15
C TYR A 212 2.41 -33.58 35.08
N ASP A 213 1.76 -34.71 34.80
CA ASP A 213 0.58 -34.77 33.93
C ASP A 213 -0.67 -34.32 34.69
N VAL A 214 -1.27 -33.24 34.21
CA VAL A 214 -2.51 -32.66 34.71
C VAL A 214 -3.73 -33.54 34.35
N GLY A 215 -3.62 -34.33 33.28
CA GLY A 215 -4.68 -35.24 32.84
C GLY A 215 -5.92 -34.51 32.32
N MET A 216 -5.74 -33.35 31.66
CA MET A 216 -6.83 -32.69 30.96
C MET A 216 -7.38 -33.58 29.83
N THR A 217 -8.67 -33.49 29.55
CA THR A 217 -9.34 -34.28 28.50
C THR A 217 -10.23 -33.38 27.65
N SER A 218 -10.92 -33.93 26.65
CA SER A 218 -11.90 -33.20 25.83
C SER A 218 -13.11 -32.71 26.61
N ALA A 219 -13.29 -33.17 27.86
CA ALA A 219 -14.27 -32.61 28.78
C ALA A 219 -13.76 -31.37 29.52
N THR A 220 -12.46 -31.06 29.43
CA THR A 220 -11.86 -29.85 29.98
C THR A 220 -12.08 -28.69 29.01
N GLU A 221 -12.95 -27.76 29.41
CA GLU A 221 -13.25 -26.55 28.67
C GLU A 221 -13.05 -25.35 29.59
N ILE A 222 -12.25 -24.38 29.20
CA ILE A 222 -12.02 -23.15 29.96
C ILE A 222 -12.69 -22.03 29.17
N ARG A 223 -13.89 -21.63 29.61
CA ARG A 223 -14.73 -20.70 28.83
C ARG A 223 -14.33 -19.23 28.96
N GLY A 224 -13.52 -18.92 29.97
CA GLY A 224 -12.86 -17.64 30.19
C GLY A 224 -11.35 -17.79 30.12
N GLU A 225 -10.64 -17.18 31.07
CA GLU A 225 -9.18 -17.11 31.07
C GLU A 225 -8.53 -18.39 31.61
N PHE A 226 -7.50 -18.87 30.93
CA PHE A 226 -6.55 -19.84 31.48
C PHE A 226 -5.23 -19.15 31.83
N LEU A 227 -4.94 -19.02 33.13
CA LEU A 227 -3.72 -18.40 33.64
C LEU A 227 -2.80 -19.45 34.28
N ILE A 228 -1.54 -19.52 33.84
CA ILE A 228 -0.47 -20.29 34.48
C ILE A 228 0.59 -19.30 34.98
N GLU A 229 0.71 -19.18 36.30
CA GLU A 229 1.58 -18.19 36.95
C GLU A 229 2.84 -18.81 37.56
N SER A 230 2.73 -20.04 38.09
CA SER A 230 3.88 -20.80 38.56
C SER A 230 3.61 -22.29 38.53
N THR A 231 4.59 -23.06 38.03
CA THR A 231 4.57 -24.53 38.04
C THR A 231 5.52 -25.12 39.09
N GLY A 232 6.01 -24.29 40.02
CA GLY A 232 7.05 -24.68 40.97
C GLY A 232 8.36 -24.95 40.24
N ILE A 233 8.96 -26.13 40.44
CA ILE A 233 10.18 -26.55 39.73
C ILE A 233 9.93 -27.62 38.65
N ASP A 234 8.70 -28.11 38.52
CA ASP A 234 8.36 -29.20 37.60
C ASP A 234 7.86 -28.68 36.25
N LEU A 235 7.97 -29.55 35.25
CA LEU A 235 7.29 -29.40 33.96
C LEU A 235 5.81 -29.78 34.12
N LEU A 236 4.92 -28.81 33.91
CA LEU A 236 3.48 -29.04 33.88
C LEU A 236 3.06 -29.54 32.49
N VAL A 237 2.60 -30.77 32.39
CA VAL A 237 2.08 -31.36 31.15
C VAL A 237 0.56 -31.28 31.16
N LEU A 238 -0.07 -30.65 30.15
CA LEU A 238 -1.54 -30.52 30.14
C LEU A 238 -2.24 -31.87 30.03
N SER A 239 -1.76 -32.75 29.14
CA SER A 239 -2.26 -34.12 29.05
C SER A 239 -1.31 -35.07 28.31
N ASP A 240 -1.19 -36.31 28.80
CA ASP A 240 -0.53 -37.40 28.08
C ASP A 240 -1.47 -38.17 27.14
N ALA A 241 -2.78 -38.02 27.28
CA ALA A 241 -3.77 -38.70 26.46
C ALA A 241 -4.14 -37.84 25.25
N SER A 242 -4.19 -38.43 24.05
CA SER A 242 -4.58 -37.68 22.85
C SER A 242 -5.98 -37.08 22.99
N THR A 243 -6.08 -35.75 22.88
CA THR A 243 -7.32 -35.00 23.10
C THR A 243 -7.26 -33.60 22.50
N THR A 244 -8.42 -32.96 22.36
CA THR A 244 -8.52 -31.51 22.20
C THR A 244 -8.83 -30.87 23.55
N ILE A 245 -8.26 -29.70 23.85
CA ILE A 245 -8.57 -28.87 25.01
C ILE A 245 -9.00 -27.51 24.49
N LEU A 246 -10.11 -26.98 25.00
CA LEU A 246 -10.68 -25.71 24.54
C LEU A 246 -10.47 -24.60 25.58
N VAL A 247 -9.93 -23.46 25.12
CA VAL A 247 -9.83 -22.20 25.86
C VAL A 247 -10.56 -21.12 25.07
N SER A 248 -11.78 -20.77 25.48
CA SER A 248 -12.57 -19.75 24.77
C SER A 248 -12.16 -18.31 25.10
N GLY A 249 -11.42 -18.09 26.20
CA GLY A 249 -10.78 -16.82 26.51
C GLY A 249 -9.30 -16.83 26.14
N ASN A 250 -8.49 -16.05 26.86
CA ASN A 250 -7.05 -16.04 26.62
C ASN A 250 -6.33 -17.14 27.38
N LEU A 251 -5.22 -17.61 26.82
CA LEU A 251 -4.19 -18.35 27.54
C LEU A 251 -3.07 -17.38 27.93
N THR A 252 -2.74 -17.32 29.21
CA THR A 252 -1.59 -16.56 29.71
C THR A 252 -0.64 -17.47 30.47
N ILE A 253 0.62 -17.55 30.05
CA ILE A 253 1.71 -18.25 30.74
C ILE A 253 2.76 -17.22 31.15
N THR A 254 2.92 -17.04 32.46
CA THR A 254 3.76 -15.99 33.06
C THR A 254 4.60 -16.54 34.21
N GLY A 255 5.37 -15.66 34.86
CA GLY A 255 6.19 -15.99 36.02
C GLY A 255 7.27 -17.04 35.70
N SER A 256 7.61 -17.87 36.68
CA SER A 256 8.52 -19.01 36.49
C SER A 256 7.70 -20.27 36.26
N SER A 257 7.26 -20.47 35.01
CA SER A 257 6.36 -21.54 34.59
C SER A 257 6.98 -22.35 33.47
N VAL A 258 7.02 -23.67 33.61
CA VAL A 258 7.49 -24.61 32.59
C VAL A 258 6.30 -25.48 32.20
N VAL A 259 5.82 -25.36 30.97
CA VAL A 259 4.63 -26.06 30.49
C VAL A 259 4.97 -26.89 29.26
N ALA A 260 4.35 -28.06 29.11
CA ALA A 260 4.26 -28.80 27.85
C ALA A 260 2.78 -29.11 27.56
N LEU A 261 2.35 -29.07 26.29
CA LEU A 261 0.99 -29.54 25.97
C LEU A 261 0.88 -31.04 26.21
N THR A 262 1.92 -31.80 25.86
CA THR A 262 1.93 -33.25 25.99
C THR A 262 3.32 -33.85 26.18
N ASN A 263 3.38 -35.00 26.87
CA ASN A 263 4.55 -35.86 26.86
C ASN A 263 4.53 -36.85 25.68
N THR A 264 3.44 -37.59 25.48
CA THR A 264 3.36 -38.71 24.50
C THR A 264 2.13 -38.73 23.61
N GLY A 265 1.05 -38.05 23.99
CA GLY A 265 -0.20 -38.02 23.23
C GLY A 265 -0.17 -37.03 22.07
N ASN A 266 -1.30 -36.93 21.37
CA ASN A 266 -1.54 -35.87 20.39
C ASN A 266 -2.55 -34.89 20.96
N ILE A 267 -2.09 -33.68 21.26
CA ILE A 267 -2.91 -32.62 21.84
C ILE A 267 -3.15 -31.53 20.81
N ILE A 268 -4.41 -31.14 20.70
CA ILE A 268 -4.82 -29.90 20.04
C ILE A 268 -5.30 -28.96 21.13
N LEU A 269 -4.67 -27.80 21.25
CA LEU A 269 -5.10 -26.73 22.14
C LEU A 269 -5.77 -25.64 21.29
N ASP A 270 -7.09 -25.55 21.38
CA ASP A 270 -7.88 -24.52 20.68
C ASP A 270 -8.00 -23.29 21.58
N ILE A 271 -7.53 -22.15 21.12
CA ILE A 271 -7.56 -20.86 21.82
C ILE A 271 -8.37 -19.87 20.99
N ASP A 272 -9.60 -19.56 21.42
CA ASP A 272 -10.45 -18.58 20.73
C ASP A 272 -9.98 -17.13 21.01
N GLY A 273 -9.35 -16.89 22.17
CA GLY A 273 -8.78 -15.60 22.56
C GLY A 273 -7.29 -15.46 22.20
N ASP A 274 -6.59 -14.62 22.97
CA ASP A 274 -5.17 -14.34 22.77
C ASP A 274 -4.27 -15.39 23.46
N PHE A 275 -3.08 -15.63 22.90
CA PHE A 275 -2.01 -16.36 23.56
C PHE A 275 -0.91 -15.40 24.03
N ASN A 276 -0.77 -15.26 25.34
CA ASN A 276 0.20 -14.40 26.00
C ASN A 276 1.27 -15.24 26.72
N TYR A 277 2.50 -15.21 26.22
CA TYR A 277 3.64 -15.87 26.84
C TYR A 277 4.68 -14.86 27.33
N SER A 278 4.86 -14.83 28.65
CA SER A 278 5.81 -13.96 29.34
C SER A 278 6.55 -14.69 30.48
N SER A 279 6.61 -16.02 30.41
CA SER A 279 7.39 -16.77 31.39
C SER A 279 8.89 -16.52 31.22
N THR A 280 9.62 -16.54 32.33
CA THR A 280 11.10 -16.48 32.33
C THR A 280 11.76 -17.81 32.02
N GLN A 281 10.97 -18.90 31.92
CA GLN A 281 11.46 -20.25 31.67
C GLN A 281 11.12 -20.71 30.24
N ASN A 282 11.68 -21.85 29.86
CA ASN A 282 11.41 -22.51 28.59
C ASN A 282 10.20 -23.45 28.74
N SER A 283 9.27 -23.39 27.79
CA SER A 283 8.11 -24.28 27.70
C SER A 283 8.11 -24.97 26.34
N TYR A 284 7.21 -25.91 26.15
CA TYR A 284 7.26 -26.85 25.04
C TYR A 284 5.89 -27.09 24.41
N PHE A 285 5.86 -27.27 23.09
CA PHE A 285 4.68 -27.79 22.42
C PHE A 285 4.49 -29.27 22.79
N SER A 286 5.57 -30.05 22.78
CA SER A 286 5.54 -31.47 23.10
C SER A 286 6.89 -31.98 23.61
N ASN A 287 6.87 -33.18 24.20
CA ASN A 287 8.05 -34.01 24.39
C ASN A 287 8.25 -34.98 23.22
N VAL A 288 7.62 -36.15 23.26
CA VAL A 288 7.67 -37.20 22.22
C VAL A 288 6.39 -37.23 21.37
N GLY A 289 5.27 -36.71 21.91
CA GLY A 289 3.98 -36.63 21.23
C GLY A 289 3.88 -35.50 20.20
N THR A 290 2.65 -35.12 19.86
CA THR A 290 2.35 -33.96 19.00
C THR A 290 1.56 -32.93 19.78
N GLY A 291 2.00 -31.68 19.82
CA GLY A 291 1.26 -30.58 20.44
C GLY A 291 0.99 -29.48 19.43
N ASP A 292 -0.26 -29.31 19.04
CA ASP A 292 -0.68 -28.26 18.12
C ASP A 292 -1.50 -27.20 18.87
N ILE A 293 -1.23 -25.92 18.59
CA ILE A 293 -2.02 -24.79 19.07
C ILE A 293 -2.77 -24.20 17.88
N ASN A 294 -4.10 -24.26 17.92
CA ASN A 294 -4.95 -23.46 17.03
C ASN A 294 -5.29 -22.16 17.73
N LEU A 295 -4.87 -21.04 17.14
CA LEU A 295 -5.00 -19.71 17.72
C LEU A 295 -5.87 -18.86 16.81
N ALA A 296 -7.01 -18.41 17.34
CA ALA A 296 -7.91 -17.48 16.65
C ALA A 296 -7.65 -15.99 17.00
N GLY A 297 -7.06 -15.72 18.18
CA GLY A 297 -6.69 -14.37 18.62
C GLY A 297 -5.23 -13.99 18.35
N ASN A 298 -4.71 -13.02 19.12
CA ASN A 298 -3.37 -12.47 18.95
C ASN A 298 -2.30 -13.31 19.65
N LEU A 299 -1.05 -13.20 19.18
CA LEU A 299 0.13 -13.74 19.87
C LEU A 299 0.95 -12.59 20.48
N THR A 300 1.19 -12.67 21.79
CA THR A 300 2.18 -11.83 22.48
C THR A 300 3.24 -12.72 23.14
N PHE A 301 4.52 -12.56 22.77
CA PHE A 301 5.62 -13.38 23.27
C PHE A 301 6.82 -12.52 23.69
N THR A 302 6.93 -12.24 25.00
CA THR A 302 7.84 -11.21 25.52
C THR A 302 9.13 -11.75 26.13
N SER A 303 9.19 -13.03 26.50
CA SER A 303 10.35 -13.64 27.14
C SER A 303 10.30 -15.16 27.09
N GLY A 304 11.42 -15.84 27.36
CA GLY A 304 11.50 -17.29 27.42
C GLY A 304 11.58 -17.93 26.03
N ASN A 305 11.44 -19.26 26.00
CA ASN A 305 11.55 -20.05 24.79
C ASN A 305 10.38 -21.02 24.67
N LEU A 306 9.86 -21.21 23.46
CA LEU A 306 8.89 -22.24 23.12
C LEU A 306 9.48 -23.15 22.05
N SER A 307 9.63 -24.44 22.36
CA SER A 307 10.26 -25.41 21.45
C SER A 307 9.62 -26.78 21.55
N ILE A 308 10.22 -27.78 20.90
CA ILE A 308 9.90 -29.19 21.09
C ILE A 308 11.03 -29.80 21.94
N PHE A 309 10.68 -30.45 23.04
CA PHE A 309 11.67 -30.91 24.02
C PHE A 309 12.55 -32.05 23.50
N ASP A 310 11.95 -33.08 22.89
CA ASP A 310 12.67 -34.24 22.34
C ASP A 310 12.61 -34.26 20.80
N PRO A 311 13.70 -34.65 20.11
CA PRO A 311 13.72 -34.65 18.65
C PRO A 311 12.68 -35.55 17.96
N SER A 312 12.04 -36.45 18.70
CA SER A 312 10.95 -37.30 18.20
C SER A 312 9.56 -36.68 18.31
N GLY A 313 9.42 -35.59 19.08
CA GLY A 313 8.18 -34.83 19.19
C GLY A 313 7.91 -33.95 17.98
N ASN A 314 6.67 -33.50 17.89
CA ASN A 314 6.19 -32.58 16.85
C ASN A 314 5.30 -31.50 17.47
N GLY A 315 5.10 -30.40 16.77
CA GLY A 315 4.10 -29.41 17.16
C GLY A 315 4.01 -28.25 16.20
N SER A 316 2.85 -27.61 16.20
CA SER A 316 2.54 -26.51 15.28
C SER A 316 1.88 -25.36 16.03
N LEU A 317 2.23 -24.13 15.65
CA LEU A 317 1.44 -22.95 15.95
C LEU A 317 0.64 -22.56 14.71
N ILE A 318 -0.68 -22.68 14.80
CA ILE A 318 -1.61 -22.54 13.69
C ILE A 318 -2.47 -21.30 13.93
N PHE A 319 -2.41 -20.34 13.01
CA PHE A 319 -3.25 -19.15 13.01
C PHE A 319 -4.48 -19.39 12.14
N ASP A 320 -5.66 -19.52 12.76
CA ASP A 320 -6.94 -19.85 12.11
C ASP A 320 -8.05 -18.82 12.37
N GLY A 321 -7.68 -17.64 12.88
CA GLY A 321 -8.59 -16.54 13.16
C GLY A 321 -9.18 -15.90 11.91
N THR A 322 -10.40 -15.37 12.03
CA THR A 322 -11.11 -14.70 10.93
C THR A 322 -10.89 -13.18 10.90
N SER A 323 -10.40 -12.59 11.99
CA SER A 323 -9.97 -11.20 12.07
C SER A 323 -8.46 -11.12 11.90
N THR A 324 -7.92 -9.94 11.56
CA THR A 324 -6.46 -9.74 11.55
C THR A 324 -5.86 -10.04 12.93
N GLN A 325 -4.98 -11.03 12.99
CA GLN A 325 -4.29 -11.47 14.20
C GLN A 325 -2.93 -10.76 14.30
N SER A 326 -2.67 -10.07 15.40
CA SER A 326 -1.39 -9.40 15.63
C SER A 326 -0.39 -10.39 16.23
N VAL A 327 0.84 -10.36 15.73
CA VAL A 327 1.97 -11.11 16.26
C VAL A 327 2.99 -10.12 16.80
N ASN A 328 3.19 -10.15 18.13
CA ASN A 328 4.09 -9.26 18.85
C ASN A 328 5.13 -10.05 19.65
N ILE A 329 6.32 -10.21 19.09
CA ILE A 329 7.44 -10.93 19.68
C ILE A 329 8.55 -9.93 19.99
N THR A 330 8.72 -9.58 21.26
CA THR A 330 9.68 -8.56 21.71
C THR A 330 10.88 -9.13 22.48
N GLY A 331 10.80 -10.39 22.91
CA GLY A 331 11.90 -11.05 23.62
C GLY A 331 11.79 -12.56 23.77
N GLY A 332 10.68 -13.18 23.34
CA GLY A 332 10.57 -14.64 23.23
C GLY A 332 11.30 -15.21 22.01
N SER A 333 11.61 -16.50 22.03
CA SER A 333 12.19 -17.22 20.88
C SER A 333 11.63 -18.62 20.69
N PHE A 334 11.66 -19.09 19.44
CA PHE A 334 11.47 -20.49 19.06
C PHE A 334 12.84 -21.07 18.66
N ASP A 335 13.63 -21.45 19.66
CA ASP A 335 15.06 -21.82 19.49
C ASP A 335 15.42 -22.96 20.45
N GLY A 336 15.01 -24.17 20.09
CA GLY A 336 15.27 -25.41 20.79
C GLY A 336 16.10 -26.39 19.96
N THR A 337 16.09 -27.66 20.37
CA THR A 337 16.72 -28.73 19.57
C THR A 337 15.88 -29.05 18.33
N ASN A 338 14.56 -29.03 18.51
CA ASN A 338 13.53 -29.01 17.48
C ASN A 338 12.55 -27.87 17.80
N ASP A 339 11.92 -27.31 16.79
CA ASP A 339 11.03 -26.14 16.92
C ASP A 339 9.70 -26.39 16.22
N PRO A 340 8.61 -25.70 16.64
CA PRO A 340 7.30 -25.90 16.04
C PRO A 340 7.24 -25.41 14.59
N ASP A 341 6.33 -26.01 13.82
CA ASP A 341 5.92 -25.49 12.53
C ASP A 341 4.99 -24.29 12.72
N PHE A 342 5.03 -23.35 11.78
CA PHE A 342 4.15 -22.18 11.75
C PHE A 342 3.22 -22.27 10.56
N VAL A 343 1.91 -22.29 10.82
CA VAL A 343 0.91 -22.41 9.77
C VAL A 343 -0.06 -21.23 9.86
N ILE A 344 -0.19 -20.51 8.75
CA ILE A 344 -1.24 -19.50 8.59
C ILE A 344 -2.31 -20.12 7.70
N SER A 345 -3.46 -20.41 8.29
CA SER A 345 -4.57 -21.11 7.64
C SER A 345 -5.22 -20.28 6.56
N ALA A 346 -5.91 -20.96 5.63
CA ALA A 346 -6.56 -20.30 4.51
C ALA A 346 -7.60 -19.28 4.96
N GLY A 347 -7.50 -18.08 4.42
CA GLY A 347 -8.37 -16.95 4.77
C GLY A 347 -7.98 -16.19 6.04
N SER A 348 -6.99 -16.66 6.81
CA SER A 348 -6.46 -15.90 7.95
C SER A 348 -5.68 -14.66 7.48
N ASP A 349 -5.62 -13.63 8.31
CA ASP A 349 -4.81 -12.42 8.10
C ASP A 349 -3.93 -12.22 9.33
N ILE A 350 -2.61 -12.21 9.16
CA ILE A 350 -1.68 -11.97 10.26
C ILE A 350 -0.90 -10.68 10.05
N SER A 351 -0.70 -9.92 11.13
CA SER A 351 0.14 -8.73 11.16
C SER A 351 1.35 -8.93 12.06
N MET A 352 2.52 -9.06 11.43
CA MET A 352 3.80 -9.16 12.12
C MET A 352 4.24 -7.76 12.56
N LEU A 353 4.10 -7.45 13.85
CA LEU A 353 4.44 -6.11 14.34
C LEU A 353 5.96 -5.91 14.41
N ASN A 354 6.46 -4.83 13.81
CA ASN A 354 7.88 -4.46 13.82
C ASN A 354 8.78 -5.64 13.37
N GLU A 355 9.85 -5.92 14.13
CA GLU A 355 10.79 -7.02 13.89
C GLU A 355 10.39 -8.35 14.53
N SER A 356 9.11 -8.52 14.91
CA SER A 356 8.60 -9.81 15.39
C SER A 356 8.92 -10.89 14.37
N ALA A 357 9.41 -12.05 14.82
CA ALA A 357 9.87 -13.07 13.92
C ALA A 357 9.51 -14.50 14.35
N PHE A 358 9.07 -15.30 13.38
CA PHE A 358 9.06 -16.76 13.52
C PHE A 358 10.46 -17.28 13.19
N ASN A 359 11.14 -17.83 14.19
CA ASN A 359 12.48 -18.40 14.07
C ASN A 359 12.45 -19.90 14.40
N GLY A 360 13.63 -20.56 14.38
CA GLY A 360 13.75 -21.98 14.70
C GLY A 360 13.82 -22.88 13.46
N SER A 361 13.82 -24.18 13.71
CA SER A 361 13.99 -25.26 12.74
C SER A 361 12.72 -25.75 12.06
N GLY A 362 11.53 -25.41 12.57
CA GLY A 362 10.25 -25.80 12.00
C GLY A 362 9.97 -25.16 10.64
N ASP A 363 9.02 -25.75 9.91
CA ASP A 363 8.55 -25.26 8.61
C ASP A 363 7.65 -24.03 8.78
N PHE A 364 7.60 -23.17 7.78
CA PHE A 364 6.64 -22.07 7.69
C PHE A 364 5.71 -22.30 6.50
N THR A 365 4.39 -22.19 6.72
CA THR A 365 3.38 -22.33 5.67
C THR A 365 2.41 -21.16 5.67
N LEU A 366 2.36 -20.41 4.57
CA LEU A 366 1.31 -19.44 4.27
C LEU A 366 0.32 -20.08 3.28
N ASN A 367 -0.87 -20.47 3.75
CA ASN A 367 -1.80 -21.30 2.97
C ASN A 367 -2.96 -20.49 2.36
N VAL A 368 -2.73 -19.71 1.31
CA VAL A 368 -3.78 -18.87 0.67
C VAL A 368 -4.40 -17.92 1.71
N ALA A 369 -3.51 -17.20 2.39
CA ALA A 369 -3.81 -16.31 3.50
C ALA A 369 -3.06 -14.99 3.31
N THR A 370 -3.25 -14.05 4.22
CA THR A 370 -2.58 -12.74 4.20
C THR A 370 -1.48 -12.68 5.26
N LEU A 371 -0.28 -12.27 4.85
CA LEU A 371 0.86 -11.99 5.71
C LEU A 371 1.24 -10.52 5.58
N ARG A 372 1.01 -9.73 6.63
CA ARG A 372 1.42 -8.32 6.71
C ARG A 372 2.74 -8.22 7.46
N LEU A 373 3.71 -7.55 6.84
CA LEU A 373 5.09 -7.46 7.30
C LEU A 373 5.37 -6.08 7.88
N GLY A 374 5.81 -6.03 9.13
CA GLY A 374 6.23 -4.78 9.81
C GLY A 374 7.74 -4.57 9.90
N SER A 375 8.58 -5.52 9.45
CA SER A 375 10.04 -5.42 9.61
C SER A 375 10.62 -4.29 8.75
N THR A 376 11.60 -3.59 9.31
CA THR A 376 12.37 -2.49 8.70
C THR A 376 13.82 -2.90 8.43
N ASN A 377 14.12 -4.20 8.50
CA ASN A 377 15.47 -4.72 8.36
C ASN A 377 16.05 -4.33 6.98
N ALA A 378 17.27 -3.80 6.99
CA ALA A 378 17.93 -3.29 5.77
C ALA A 378 18.15 -4.36 4.69
N SER A 379 18.18 -5.65 5.06
CA SER A 379 18.29 -6.77 4.13
C SER A 379 16.93 -7.33 3.69
N GLY A 380 15.81 -6.77 4.16
CA GLY A 380 14.47 -7.19 3.79
C GLY A 380 13.59 -7.63 4.95
N ALA A 381 12.30 -7.34 4.88
CA ALA A 381 11.30 -7.94 5.76
C ALA A 381 11.12 -9.44 5.49
N LEU A 382 11.42 -9.89 4.26
CA LEU A 382 11.43 -11.30 3.90
C LEU A 382 12.75 -11.70 3.23
N GLN A 383 13.58 -12.47 3.94
CA GLN A 383 14.92 -12.86 3.50
C GLN A 383 14.99 -14.37 3.29
N ALA A 384 15.80 -14.85 2.34
CA ALA A 384 16.01 -16.29 2.15
C ALA A 384 16.75 -16.94 3.34
N GLY A 385 17.55 -16.17 4.08
CA GLY A 385 18.25 -16.62 5.28
C GLY A 385 17.43 -16.48 6.56
N THR A 386 18.04 -16.78 7.70
CA THR A 386 17.42 -16.75 9.04
C THR A 386 17.85 -15.56 9.91
N ALA A 387 18.70 -14.67 9.37
CA ALA A 387 19.35 -13.63 10.15
C ALA A 387 18.51 -12.37 10.39
N GLY A 388 17.45 -12.14 9.61
CA GLY A 388 16.64 -10.91 9.68
C GLY A 388 15.28 -11.03 8.98
N GLY A 389 14.44 -10.01 9.13
CA GLY A 389 13.06 -10.02 8.63
C GLY A 389 12.06 -10.63 9.61
N ASN A 390 10.82 -10.83 9.18
CA ASN A 390 9.76 -11.41 10.01
C ASN A 390 9.69 -12.95 9.93
N ILE A 391 10.17 -13.57 8.84
CA ILE A 391 10.24 -15.04 8.73
C ILE A 391 11.71 -15.46 8.72
N ARG A 392 12.12 -16.17 9.77
CA ARG A 392 13.51 -16.56 10.06
C ARG A 392 13.66 -18.07 10.30
N THR A 393 12.64 -18.86 9.99
CA THR A 393 12.71 -20.32 10.10
C THR A 393 13.79 -20.90 9.19
N SER A 394 14.52 -21.91 9.65
CA SER A 394 15.50 -22.65 8.83
C SER A 394 14.89 -23.86 8.12
N GLY A 395 13.68 -24.27 8.52
CA GLY A 395 12.86 -25.24 7.81
C GLY A 395 12.36 -24.75 6.45
N THR A 396 11.56 -25.58 5.80
CA THR A 396 10.95 -25.27 4.51
C THR A 396 9.95 -24.13 4.66
N ARG A 397 10.05 -23.13 3.77
CA ARG A 397 9.10 -22.02 3.72
C ARG A 397 8.20 -22.17 2.49
N THR A 398 6.94 -22.47 2.73
CA THR A 398 5.92 -22.71 1.71
C THR A 398 4.97 -21.52 1.65
N TYR A 399 4.90 -20.89 0.48
CA TYR A 399 3.93 -19.82 0.20
C TYR A 399 2.97 -20.35 -0.86
N ALA A 400 1.78 -20.75 -0.45
CA ALA A 400 0.80 -21.32 -1.35
C ALA A 400 0.40 -20.30 -2.41
N ALA A 401 0.20 -20.77 -3.64
CA ALA A 401 -0.08 -19.91 -4.78
C ALA A 401 -1.33 -19.05 -4.55
N GLY A 402 -1.18 -17.72 -4.67
CA GLY A 402 -2.28 -16.77 -4.44
C GLY A 402 -2.41 -16.25 -3.01
N SER A 403 -1.53 -16.65 -2.10
CA SER A 403 -1.36 -15.94 -0.82
C SER A 403 -0.98 -14.48 -1.05
N LEU A 404 -1.35 -13.60 -0.12
CA LEU A 404 -1.06 -12.17 -0.18
C LEU A 404 0.01 -11.82 0.82
N ILE A 405 1.06 -11.14 0.36
CA ILE A 405 2.10 -10.55 1.21
C ILE A 405 1.99 -9.04 1.12
N VAL A 406 1.77 -8.39 2.26
CA VAL A 406 1.57 -6.94 2.36
C VAL A 406 2.77 -6.32 3.07
N TYR A 407 3.31 -5.25 2.50
CA TYR A 407 4.27 -4.37 3.17
C TYR A 407 3.51 -3.12 3.63
N ASP A 408 3.15 -3.07 4.91
CA ASP A 408 2.31 -2.04 5.54
C ASP A 408 2.96 -1.41 6.80
N GLY A 409 4.29 -1.52 6.91
CA GLY A 409 5.05 -0.93 8.02
C GLY A 409 4.95 0.60 8.04
N ALA A 410 5.04 1.18 9.25
CA ALA A 410 4.97 2.64 9.43
C ALA A 410 6.25 3.40 9.02
N SER A 411 7.33 2.69 8.69
CA SER A 411 8.62 3.23 8.25
C SER A 411 9.04 2.55 6.96
N SER A 412 10.10 3.05 6.31
CA SER A 412 10.59 2.46 5.06
C SER A 412 10.93 0.99 5.22
N GLN A 413 10.54 0.19 4.24
CA GLN A 413 10.77 -1.26 4.23
C GLN A 413 11.58 -1.68 3.01
N VAL A 414 12.04 -2.92 3.07
CA VAL A 414 12.78 -3.57 2.00
C VAL A 414 12.10 -4.92 1.74
N ILE A 415 11.85 -5.28 0.48
CA ILE A 415 11.21 -6.56 0.16
C ILE A 415 12.05 -7.74 0.64
N GLY A 416 13.35 -7.72 0.34
CA GLY A 416 14.28 -8.79 0.66
C GLY A 416 14.43 -9.81 -0.47
N ASN A 417 15.49 -10.62 -0.39
CA ASN A 417 15.77 -11.67 -1.37
C ASN A 417 14.95 -12.95 -1.16
N GLY A 418 14.04 -12.97 -0.19
CA GLY A 418 13.20 -14.11 0.15
C GLY A 418 11.79 -14.06 -0.42
N PHE A 419 11.46 -13.05 -1.23
CA PHE A 419 10.10 -12.91 -1.76
C PHE A 419 9.71 -14.07 -2.71
N PRO A 420 8.58 -14.76 -2.47
CA PRO A 420 8.15 -15.90 -3.29
C PRO A 420 7.49 -15.46 -4.59
N THR A 421 7.80 -16.13 -5.70
CA THR A 421 7.28 -15.78 -7.04
C THR A 421 5.78 -16.02 -7.25
N ASP A 422 5.20 -16.93 -6.45
CA ASP A 422 3.80 -17.36 -6.56
C ASP A 422 2.86 -16.71 -5.53
N SER A 423 3.29 -15.65 -4.86
CA SER A 423 2.42 -14.82 -4.00
C SER A 423 2.02 -13.51 -4.70
N ASN A 424 0.90 -12.95 -4.27
CA ASN A 424 0.53 -11.57 -4.58
C ASN A 424 1.36 -10.64 -3.68
N LEU A 425 1.73 -9.47 -4.23
CA LEU A 425 2.45 -8.42 -3.52
C LEU A 425 1.53 -7.21 -3.38
N GLU A 426 1.36 -6.71 -2.16
CA GLU A 426 0.74 -5.42 -1.91
C GLU A 426 1.71 -4.47 -1.22
N ILE A 427 1.76 -3.24 -1.74
CA ILE A 427 2.47 -2.11 -1.16
C ILE A 427 1.41 -1.17 -0.56
N ASP A 428 1.31 -1.18 0.76
CA ASP A 428 0.42 -0.32 1.55
C ASP A 428 1.21 0.40 2.65
N ASN A 429 2.42 0.82 2.31
CA ASN A 429 3.32 1.52 3.22
C ASN A 429 3.25 3.01 2.90
N PRO A 430 2.91 3.92 3.83
CA PRO A 430 2.80 5.35 3.55
C PRO A 430 4.14 6.04 3.26
N THR A 431 5.26 5.32 3.38
CA THR A 431 6.61 5.78 3.04
C THR A 431 7.09 5.07 1.76
N ASP A 432 8.22 4.38 1.81
CA ASP A 432 8.85 3.72 0.68
C ASP A 432 9.11 2.24 0.99
N VAL A 433 8.87 1.37 0.01
CA VAL A 433 9.30 -0.03 0.01
C VAL A 433 10.31 -0.21 -1.12
N SER A 434 11.53 -0.64 -0.81
CA SER A 434 12.60 -0.81 -1.80
C SER A 434 12.92 -2.27 -2.10
N LEU A 435 13.37 -2.54 -3.32
CA LEU A 435 13.97 -3.82 -3.68
C LEU A 435 15.43 -3.88 -3.22
N ASN A 436 15.87 -5.02 -2.70
CA ASN A 436 17.31 -5.32 -2.50
C ASN A 436 17.81 -6.49 -3.36
N ALA A 437 16.93 -7.07 -4.16
CA ALA A 437 17.21 -8.16 -5.07
C ALA A 437 16.20 -8.12 -6.22
N THR A 438 16.47 -8.93 -7.25
CA THR A 438 15.48 -9.15 -8.31
C THR A 438 14.21 -9.73 -7.73
N THR A 439 13.07 -9.11 -8.04
CA THR A 439 11.74 -9.53 -7.57
C THR A 439 10.86 -9.87 -8.75
N THR A 440 10.09 -10.96 -8.66
CA THR A 440 9.22 -11.42 -9.73
C THR A 440 7.79 -11.58 -9.24
N ILE A 441 6.86 -10.91 -9.92
CA ILE A 441 5.42 -11.11 -9.79
C ILE A 441 5.00 -12.10 -10.87
N GLY A 442 4.62 -13.31 -10.47
CA GLY A 442 4.25 -14.40 -11.37
C GLY A 442 3.03 -14.11 -12.26
N GLY A 443 2.85 -14.87 -13.34
CA GLY A 443 1.83 -14.61 -14.38
C GLY A 443 0.37 -14.60 -13.91
N ASN A 444 0.07 -15.32 -12.82
CA ASN A 444 -1.26 -15.38 -12.21
C ASN A 444 -1.33 -14.60 -10.88
N ARG A 445 -0.37 -13.70 -10.65
CA ARG A 445 -0.25 -12.92 -9.41
C ARG A 445 -0.58 -11.46 -9.64
N MET A 446 -0.81 -10.77 -8.54
CA MET A 446 -1.15 -9.35 -8.52
C MET A 446 -0.05 -8.57 -7.81
N LEU A 447 0.30 -7.43 -8.38
CA LEU A 447 0.99 -6.35 -7.70
C LEU A 447 -0.03 -5.24 -7.42
N SER A 448 -0.35 -5.02 -6.15
CA SER A 448 -1.24 -3.95 -5.71
C SER A 448 -0.42 -2.77 -5.18
N LEU A 449 -0.57 -1.61 -5.79
CA LEU A 449 0.01 -0.34 -5.36
C LEU A 449 -1.07 0.48 -4.65
N THR A 450 -1.29 0.15 -3.38
CA THR A 450 -2.36 0.73 -2.56
C THR A 450 -1.94 2.08 -2.00
N ASN A 451 -0.73 2.17 -1.43
CA ASN A 451 -0.18 3.38 -0.82
C ASN A 451 1.36 3.40 -0.88
N GLY A 452 1.94 4.60 -0.99
CA GLY A 452 3.39 4.84 -1.04
C GLY A 452 4.09 4.37 -2.30
N ILE A 453 5.42 4.19 -2.20
CA ILE A 453 6.31 4.00 -3.36
C ILE A 453 7.00 2.65 -3.31
N LEU A 454 6.94 1.89 -4.41
CA LEU A 454 7.82 0.74 -4.66
C LEU A 454 9.06 1.20 -5.45
N ASP A 455 10.20 1.28 -4.78
CA ASP A 455 11.49 1.69 -5.36
C ASP A 455 12.26 0.47 -5.91
N ILE A 456 12.48 0.44 -7.22
CA ILE A 456 13.20 -0.64 -7.91
C ILE A 456 14.71 -0.60 -7.53
N GLY A 457 15.25 0.57 -7.25
CA GLY A 457 16.68 0.76 -6.98
C GLY A 457 17.57 0.16 -8.09
N PRO A 458 18.75 -0.40 -7.77
CA PRO A 458 19.65 -0.99 -8.77
C PRO A 458 19.22 -2.40 -9.25
N ASN A 459 17.97 -2.80 -9.02
CA ASN A 459 17.50 -4.16 -9.24
C ASN A 459 16.66 -4.30 -10.51
N THR A 460 16.17 -5.52 -10.73
CA THR A 460 15.21 -5.83 -11.77
C THR A 460 13.87 -6.22 -11.15
N LEU A 461 12.79 -5.60 -11.61
CA LEU A 461 11.43 -6.00 -11.29
C LEU A 461 10.81 -6.70 -12.50
N PHE A 462 10.36 -7.95 -12.32
CA PHE A 462 9.58 -8.67 -13.31
C PHE A 462 8.10 -8.62 -12.94
N ILE A 463 7.26 -8.17 -13.88
CA ILE A 463 5.80 -8.15 -13.72
C ILE A 463 5.18 -9.00 -14.83
N ASN A 464 4.93 -10.27 -14.52
CA ASN A 464 4.22 -11.18 -15.43
C ASN A 464 2.71 -11.20 -15.17
N GLY A 465 2.30 -10.87 -13.94
CA GLY A 465 0.90 -10.84 -13.49
C GLY A 465 0.17 -9.52 -13.79
N ASN A 466 -0.86 -9.19 -13.01
CA ASN A 466 -1.61 -7.95 -13.12
C ASN A 466 -1.10 -6.88 -12.15
N VAL A 467 -1.37 -5.61 -12.45
CA VAL A 467 -1.12 -4.47 -11.57
C VAL A 467 -2.45 -3.78 -11.27
N GLU A 468 -2.73 -3.59 -9.98
CA GLU A 468 -3.81 -2.74 -9.51
C GLU A 468 -3.22 -1.51 -8.81
N THR A 469 -3.78 -0.34 -9.07
CA THR A 469 -3.29 0.92 -8.51
C THR A 469 -4.45 1.68 -7.89
N THR A 470 -4.26 2.07 -6.63
CA THR A 470 -5.18 2.99 -5.93
C THR A 470 -4.49 4.33 -5.70
N ASN A 471 -3.48 4.39 -4.81
CA ASN A 471 -2.70 5.59 -4.53
C ASN A 471 -1.17 5.36 -4.51
N GLY A 472 -0.69 4.15 -4.84
CA GLY A 472 0.74 3.85 -4.84
C GLY A 472 1.45 4.11 -6.17
N PHE A 473 2.78 4.19 -6.15
CA PHE A 473 3.63 4.53 -7.30
C PHE A 473 4.84 3.59 -7.44
N LEU A 474 5.42 3.52 -8.63
CA LEU A 474 6.80 3.01 -8.82
C LEU A 474 7.80 4.17 -8.83
N ARG A 475 8.99 3.91 -8.28
CA ARG A 475 10.17 4.76 -8.46
C ARG A 475 11.28 3.93 -9.11
N GLY A 476 11.93 4.50 -10.11
CA GLY A 476 13.08 3.90 -10.78
C GLY A 476 14.34 4.76 -10.63
N GLY A 477 15.30 4.53 -11.52
CA GLY A 477 16.58 5.21 -11.55
C GLY A 477 17.47 4.69 -12.67
N ALA A 478 18.67 5.29 -12.77
CA ALA A 478 19.62 5.01 -13.85
C ALA A 478 20.18 3.58 -13.90
N THR A 479 19.90 2.76 -12.88
CA THR A 479 20.31 1.36 -12.80
C THR A 479 19.12 0.39 -12.66
N SER A 480 17.89 0.91 -12.60
CA SER A 480 16.67 0.12 -12.44
C SER A 480 16.25 -0.56 -13.74
N ASN A 481 15.82 -1.82 -13.67
CA ASN A 481 15.29 -2.52 -14.84
C ASN A 481 13.86 -2.99 -14.58
N LEU A 482 12.96 -2.79 -15.55
CA LEU A 482 11.58 -3.26 -15.48
C LEU A 482 11.30 -4.19 -16.65
N ILE A 483 10.83 -5.40 -16.38
CA ILE A 483 10.51 -6.39 -17.39
C ILE A 483 9.05 -6.81 -17.21
N ILE A 484 8.25 -6.55 -18.23
CA ILE A 484 6.84 -6.90 -18.25
C ILE A 484 6.63 -8.10 -19.17
N GLY A 485 6.13 -9.20 -18.62
CA GLY A 485 5.76 -10.41 -19.37
C GLY A 485 4.28 -10.77 -19.21
N GLY A 486 3.86 -11.98 -19.60
CA GLY A 486 2.49 -12.46 -19.40
C GLY A 486 1.53 -12.20 -20.56
N THR A 487 0.23 -12.21 -20.27
CA THR A 487 -0.88 -12.08 -21.24
C THR A 487 -1.96 -11.13 -20.72
N GLY A 488 -2.82 -10.61 -21.60
CA GLY A 488 -3.94 -9.76 -21.21
C GLY A 488 -3.52 -8.33 -20.81
N ALA A 489 -4.50 -7.52 -20.41
CA ALA A 489 -4.24 -6.17 -19.91
C ALA A 489 -3.51 -6.24 -18.56
N LEU A 490 -2.39 -5.54 -18.46
CA LEU A 490 -1.61 -5.46 -17.22
C LEU A 490 -2.34 -4.63 -16.16
N GLY A 491 -2.80 -3.44 -16.55
CA GLY A 491 -3.15 -2.34 -15.65
C GLY A 491 -2.32 -1.09 -15.98
N THR A 492 -2.44 -0.08 -15.12
CA THR A 492 -1.67 1.17 -15.21
C THR A 492 -0.42 1.08 -14.34
N ILE A 493 0.72 1.54 -14.86
CA ILE A 493 1.98 1.63 -14.12
C ILE A 493 2.26 3.11 -13.84
N PRO A 494 1.93 3.61 -12.64
CA PRO A 494 2.26 4.97 -12.23
C PRO A 494 3.75 5.09 -11.88
N PHE A 495 4.40 6.16 -12.33
CA PHE A 495 5.74 6.55 -11.88
C PHE A 495 5.68 7.89 -11.15
N ILE A 496 6.56 8.07 -10.16
CA ILE A 496 6.72 9.34 -9.46
C ILE A 496 8.21 9.63 -9.21
N GLU A 497 8.52 10.91 -9.00
CA GLU A 497 9.87 11.39 -8.71
C GLU A 497 10.89 10.97 -9.79
N THR A 498 11.88 10.12 -9.45
CA THR A 498 12.85 9.58 -10.42
C THR A 498 12.19 8.55 -11.33
N SER A 499 11.47 9.07 -12.33
CA SER A 499 10.72 8.30 -13.32
C SER A 499 11.62 7.88 -14.49
N GLN A 500 12.67 7.12 -14.16
CA GLN A 500 13.69 6.66 -15.10
C GLN A 500 13.89 5.15 -14.98
N LEU A 501 14.28 4.52 -16.08
CA LEU A 501 14.72 3.13 -16.11
C LEU A 501 16.01 3.02 -16.90
N ASN A 502 16.91 2.15 -16.48
CA ASN A 502 18.02 1.70 -17.30
C ASN A 502 17.49 0.91 -18.49
N ASN A 503 16.84 -0.24 -18.24
CA ASN A 503 16.21 -1.03 -19.31
C ASN A 503 14.73 -1.24 -19.02
N PHE A 504 13.93 -1.19 -20.07
CA PHE A 504 12.50 -1.45 -20.01
C PHE A 504 12.09 -2.45 -21.09
N THR A 505 11.48 -3.57 -20.70
CA THR A 505 10.98 -4.58 -21.65
C THR A 505 9.47 -4.72 -21.53
N VAL A 506 8.78 -4.65 -22.67
CA VAL A 506 7.34 -4.95 -22.81
C VAL A 506 7.19 -6.20 -23.67
N ASN A 507 6.77 -7.30 -23.05
CA ASN A 507 6.54 -8.60 -23.67
C ASN A 507 5.18 -9.18 -23.25
N ARG A 508 4.13 -8.38 -23.40
CA ARG A 508 2.74 -8.79 -23.14
C ARG A 508 2.17 -9.48 -24.37
N THR A 509 2.14 -10.80 -24.35
CA THR A 509 1.68 -11.60 -25.50
C THR A 509 0.16 -11.54 -25.68
N SER A 510 -0.34 -12.05 -26.82
CA SER A 510 -1.77 -12.08 -27.16
C SER A 510 -2.45 -10.70 -27.21
N SER A 511 -1.74 -9.70 -27.72
CA SER A 511 -2.20 -8.30 -27.80
C SER A 511 -2.59 -7.70 -26.43
N GLY A 512 -1.95 -8.16 -25.35
CA GLY A 512 -2.09 -7.55 -24.03
C GLY A 512 -1.61 -6.10 -24.01
N SER A 513 -2.10 -5.29 -23.07
CA SER A 513 -1.79 -3.86 -22.97
C SER A 513 -1.07 -3.50 -21.67
N VAL A 514 -0.17 -2.53 -21.75
CA VAL A 514 0.50 -1.86 -20.62
C VAL A 514 0.16 -0.38 -20.71
N THR A 515 -0.44 0.18 -19.67
CA THR A 515 -0.72 1.62 -19.62
C THR A 515 0.30 2.31 -18.74
N LEU A 516 0.95 3.34 -19.27
CA LEU A 516 1.83 4.21 -18.51
C LEU A 516 0.98 5.25 -17.76
N GLY A 517 1.20 5.39 -16.45
CA GLY A 517 0.44 6.29 -15.57
C GLY A 517 1.14 7.59 -15.22
N GLY A 518 2.24 7.93 -15.89
CA GLY A 518 3.05 9.13 -15.65
C GLY A 518 4.28 9.18 -16.56
N ASP A 519 5.04 10.26 -16.49
CA ASP A 519 6.21 10.44 -17.35
C ASP A 519 7.26 9.33 -17.14
N LEU A 520 7.97 8.93 -18.20
CA LEU A 520 9.02 7.93 -18.10
C LEU A 520 10.15 8.18 -19.11
N THR A 521 11.39 8.10 -18.63
CA THR A 521 12.59 8.09 -19.48
C THR A 521 13.29 6.73 -19.41
N VAL A 522 13.53 6.09 -20.56
CA VAL A 522 14.37 4.90 -20.67
C VAL A 522 15.76 5.31 -21.14
N LEU A 523 16.75 5.16 -20.26
CA LEU A 523 18.14 5.60 -20.46
C LEU A 523 18.96 4.62 -21.31
N GLY A 524 18.77 3.32 -21.07
CA GLY A 524 19.36 2.23 -21.83
C GLY A 524 18.36 1.69 -22.86
N THR A 525 18.12 0.38 -22.85
CA THR A 525 17.34 -0.28 -23.90
C THR A 525 15.85 -0.31 -23.57
N PHE A 526 15.02 0.15 -24.51
CA PHE A 526 13.60 -0.16 -24.56
C PHE A 526 13.37 -1.33 -25.53
N ASP A 527 12.87 -2.46 -25.03
CA ASP A 527 12.54 -3.64 -25.83
C ASP A 527 11.03 -3.86 -25.88
N GLN A 528 10.41 -3.63 -27.03
CA GLN A 528 9.00 -3.96 -27.24
C GLN A 528 8.89 -5.25 -28.07
N LEU A 529 8.78 -6.36 -27.34
CA LEU A 529 8.72 -7.70 -27.91
C LEU A 529 7.28 -8.09 -28.29
N ALA A 530 6.31 -7.70 -27.48
CA ALA A 530 4.89 -7.91 -27.72
C ALA A 530 4.05 -6.95 -26.86
N GLY A 531 2.83 -6.68 -27.30
CA GLY A 531 1.82 -5.98 -26.52
C GLY A 531 1.72 -4.48 -26.82
N ASN A 532 0.53 -3.94 -26.55
CA ASN A 532 0.20 -2.55 -26.73
C ASN A 532 0.79 -1.74 -25.57
N PHE A 533 1.45 -0.64 -25.86
CA PHE A 533 1.97 0.29 -24.86
C PHE A 533 1.23 1.62 -24.98
N VAL A 534 0.38 1.91 -23.99
CA VAL A 534 -0.48 3.09 -23.96
C VAL A 534 0.24 4.17 -23.16
N ILE A 535 0.57 5.27 -23.82
CA ILE A 535 1.34 6.42 -23.28
C ILE A 535 0.49 7.71 -23.25
N ASN A 536 -0.84 7.55 -23.20
CA ASN A 536 -1.78 8.66 -23.12
C ASN A 536 -1.46 9.56 -21.92
N ASP A 537 -1.56 10.88 -22.12
CA ASP A 537 -1.39 11.89 -21.05
C ASP A 537 -0.02 11.87 -20.35
N ALA A 538 1.01 11.32 -20.99
CA ALA A 538 2.36 11.18 -20.43
C ALA A 538 3.46 11.63 -21.40
N SER A 539 4.61 12.00 -20.84
CA SER A 539 5.87 12.15 -21.57
C SER A 539 6.67 10.86 -21.56
N PHE A 540 6.84 10.23 -22.72
CA PHE A 540 7.70 9.07 -22.88
C PHE A 540 8.98 9.43 -23.65
N ASN A 541 10.13 9.31 -23.00
CA ASN A 541 11.43 9.61 -23.58
C ASN A 541 12.27 8.33 -23.75
N ILE A 542 12.62 8.05 -25.01
CA ILE A 542 13.53 6.96 -25.37
C ILE A 542 14.92 7.59 -25.58
N ASN A 543 15.84 7.35 -24.65
CA ASN A 543 17.18 7.93 -24.70
C ASN A 543 18.23 6.97 -25.28
N GLY A 544 18.09 5.67 -25.02
CA GLY A 544 18.98 4.62 -25.55
C GLY A 544 18.39 3.85 -26.73
N ASP A 545 18.85 2.61 -26.92
CA ASP A 545 18.38 1.70 -27.97
C ASP A 545 16.87 1.43 -27.85
N TYR A 546 16.18 1.38 -28.99
CA TYR A 546 14.83 0.86 -29.06
C TYR A 546 14.79 -0.31 -30.03
N THR A 547 14.48 -1.50 -29.51
CA THR A 547 14.23 -2.68 -30.33
C THR A 547 12.74 -3.03 -30.32
N ARG A 548 12.22 -3.42 -31.49
CA ARG A 548 10.82 -3.82 -31.65
C ARG A 548 10.72 -5.09 -32.48
N THR A 549 10.05 -6.10 -31.93
CA THR A 549 9.68 -7.32 -32.67
C THR A 549 8.17 -7.53 -32.72
N GLY A 550 7.41 -6.82 -31.88
CA GLY A 550 5.96 -6.85 -31.84
C GLY A 550 5.39 -5.68 -31.02
N GLY A 551 4.07 -5.61 -30.88
CA GLY A 551 3.39 -4.55 -30.12
C GLY A 551 3.20 -3.23 -30.89
N THR A 552 2.39 -2.35 -30.33
CA THR A 552 2.08 -1.01 -30.86
C THR A 552 2.03 0.04 -29.74
N PHE A 553 2.21 1.32 -30.09
CA PHE A 553 1.91 2.44 -29.22
C PHE A 553 0.45 2.89 -29.35
N PHE A 554 -0.07 3.44 -28.26
CA PHE A 554 -1.29 4.25 -28.24
C PHE A 554 -1.00 5.57 -27.54
N SER A 555 -1.37 6.68 -28.14
CA SER A 555 -1.14 8.04 -27.66
C SER A 555 -2.38 8.92 -27.89
N ASN A 556 -2.41 10.08 -27.24
CA ASN A 556 -3.44 11.09 -27.42
C ASN A 556 -2.84 12.51 -27.55
N ALA A 557 -3.70 13.51 -27.70
CA ALA A 557 -3.29 14.90 -27.92
C ALA A 557 -2.59 15.54 -26.70
N ASN A 558 -2.48 14.84 -25.57
CA ASN A 558 -1.73 15.27 -24.38
C ASN A 558 -0.40 14.51 -24.22
N THR A 559 -0.07 13.59 -25.13
CA THR A 559 1.14 12.77 -25.06
C THR A 559 2.34 13.50 -25.66
N ASP A 560 3.48 13.43 -24.98
CA ASP A 560 4.78 13.82 -25.56
C ASP A 560 5.63 12.56 -25.83
N LEU A 561 6.05 12.35 -27.07
CA LEU A 561 7.01 11.32 -27.45
C LEU A 561 8.35 11.96 -27.79
N ARG A 562 9.41 11.58 -27.06
CA ARG A 562 10.76 12.12 -27.25
C ARG A 562 11.74 11.01 -27.62
N ILE A 563 12.43 11.17 -28.74
CA ILE A 563 13.55 10.33 -29.15
C ILE A 563 14.82 11.15 -28.99
N THR A 564 15.60 10.85 -27.95
CA THR A 564 16.77 11.64 -27.56
C THR A 564 18.01 10.73 -27.47
N GLY A 565 19.15 11.29 -27.06
CA GLY A 565 20.34 10.50 -26.76
C GLY A 565 20.94 9.81 -27.98
N ALA A 566 21.32 8.55 -27.84
CA ALA A 566 21.98 7.75 -28.87
C ALA A 566 21.44 6.32 -28.87
N GLY A 567 21.65 5.60 -29.96
CA GLY A 567 21.21 4.20 -30.09
C GLY A 567 20.40 3.97 -31.35
N SER A 568 20.21 2.69 -31.66
CA SER A 568 19.38 2.22 -32.75
C SER A 568 17.90 2.47 -32.50
N LEU A 569 17.16 2.65 -33.58
CA LEU A 569 15.69 2.64 -33.62
C LEU A 569 15.26 1.41 -34.44
N PRO A 570 14.05 0.88 -34.22
CA PRO A 570 13.52 -0.14 -35.10
C PRO A 570 13.29 0.47 -36.48
N ALA A 571 13.19 -0.38 -37.51
CA ALA A 571 12.89 0.07 -38.87
C ALA A 571 11.59 0.90 -38.96
N GLU A 572 10.65 0.64 -38.05
CA GLU A 572 9.37 1.33 -37.96
C GLU A 572 8.79 1.25 -36.54
N LEU A 573 8.35 2.39 -36.01
CA LEU A 573 7.48 2.49 -34.84
C LEU A 573 6.05 2.11 -35.23
N ALA A 574 5.50 1.11 -34.53
CA ALA A 574 4.12 0.71 -34.75
C ALA A 574 3.20 1.45 -33.79
N PHE A 575 2.19 2.11 -34.34
CA PHE A 575 1.08 2.75 -33.67
C PHE A 575 -0.21 1.98 -33.97
N GLY A 576 -1.18 2.08 -33.05
CA GLY A 576 -2.55 1.66 -33.29
C GLY A 576 -3.25 2.52 -34.35
N THR A 577 -4.56 2.34 -34.53
CA THR A 577 -5.36 3.17 -35.46
C THR A 577 -5.58 4.58 -34.90
N ASP A 578 -5.43 5.60 -35.74
CA ASP A 578 -5.68 7.04 -35.48
C ASP A 578 -5.08 7.56 -34.17
N GLN A 579 -3.92 8.21 -34.27
CA GLN A 579 -3.14 8.64 -33.11
C GLN A 579 -2.88 10.14 -33.15
N SER A 580 -2.76 10.74 -31.98
CA SER A 580 -2.32 12.12 -31.84
C SER A 580 -1.22 12.25 -30.80
N LEU A 581 -0.46 13.33 -30.88
CA LEU A 581 0.61 13.72 -29.96
C LEU A 581 0.53 15.22 -29.71
N ASN A 582 0.74 15.65 -28.48
CA ASN A 582 1.06 17.05 -28.18
C ASN A 582 2.43 17.38 -28.80
N THR A 583 3.46 16.63 -28.42
CA THR A 583 4.82 16.84 -28.94
C THR A 583 5.42 15.55 -29.49
N LEU A 584 6.00 15.63 -30.69
CA LEU A 584 6.98 14.68 -31.17
C LEU A 584 8.36 15.34 -31.25
N THR A 585 9.31 14.89 -30.46
CA THR A 585 10.70 15.36 -30.53
C THR A 585 11.62 14.29 -31.12
N MET A 586 12.31 14.63 -32.20
CA MET A 586 13.40 13.87 -32.77
C MET A 586 14.72 14.62 -32.55
N SER A 587 15.55 14.09 -31.66
CA SER A 587 16.82 14.69 -31.22
C SER A 587 17.91 13.62 -31.07
N ARG A 588 18.09 12.81 -32.12
CA ARG A 588 19.08 11.73 -32.16
C ARG A 588 19.77 11.70 -33.52
N ASP A 589 21.03 12.15 -33.53
CA ASP A 589 21.81 12.29 -34.76
C ASP A 589 22.03 10.94 -35.47
N GLY A 590 22.00 10.96 -36.80
CA GLY A 590 22.17 9.78 -37.65
C GLY A 590 21.04 8.73 -37.59
N ALA A 591 20.02 8.91 -36.75
CA ALA A 591 18.88 7.99 -36.64
C ALA A 591 17.71 8.43 -37.55
N THR A 592 16.92 7.46 -37.99
CA THR A 592 15.69 7.69 -38.76
C THR A 592 14.49 7.12 -38.00
N LEU A 593 13.49 7.95 -37.76
CA LEU A 593 12.23 7.61 -37.12
C LEU A 593 11.15 7.48 -38.19
N ALA A 594 10.75 6.25 -38.51
CA ALA A 594 9.60 5.96 -39.36
C ALA A 594 8.43 5.42 -38.52
N THR A 595 7.19 5.64 -38.96
CA THR A 595 5.99 5.08 -38.33
C THR A 595 5.07 4.40 -39.35
N ASN A 596 4.26 3.44 -38.89
CA ASN A 596 3.30 2.69 -39.73
C ASN A 596 1.95 3.39 -39.93
N ALA A 597 1.67 4.45 -39.18
CA ALA A 597 0.36 5.06 -39.07
C ALA A 597 0.44 6.57 -39.12
N SER A 598 -0.60 7.21 -39.64
CA SER A 598 -0.71 8.66 -39.63
C SER A 598 -0.93 9.18 -38.22
N ILE A 599 -0.27 10.29 -37.89
CA ILE A 599 -0.29 10.90 -36.56
C ILE A 599 -0.58 12.39 -36.71
N THR A 600 -1.53 12.90 -35.92
CA THR A 600 -1.74 14.35 -35.75
C THR A 600 -0.84 14.87 -34.62
N ILE A 601 -0.10 15.94 -34.87
CA ILE A 601 0.95 16.44 -33.98
C ILE A 601 0.77 17.95 -33.78
N ASP A 602 0.74 18.42 -32.53
CA ASP A 602 0.69 19.86 -32.25
C ASP A 602 2.07 20.51 -32.39
N THR A 603 3.11 19.87 -31.84
CA THR A 603 4.50 20.36 -31.92
C THR A 603 5.44 19.28 -32.45
N LEU A 604 6.06 19.54 -33.61
CA LEU A 604 7.09 18.69 -34.20
C LEU A 604 8.47 19.34 -34.03
N ASN A 605 9.30 18.78 -33.15
CA ASN A 605 10.65 19.23 -32.90
C ASN A 605 11.67 18.36 -33.67
N LEU A 606 12.28 18.95 -34.70
CA LEU A 606 13.31 18.34 -35.55
C LEU A 606 14.68 18.89 -35.15
N TYR A 607 15.24 18.38 -34.04
CA TYR A 607 16.51 18.87 -33.51
C TYR A 607 17.72 18.11 -34.07
N ALA A 608 17.62 16.79 -34.19
CA ALA A 608 18.65 15.95 -34.80
C ALA A 608 18.07 14.61 -35.28
N GLY A 609 18.52 14.13 -36.44
CA GLY A 609 18.02 12.91 -37.08
C GLY A 609 16.92 13.18 -38.11
N ILE A 610 16.34 12.11 -38.63
CA ILE A 610 15.36 12.15 -39.71
C ILE A 610 14.02 11.63 -39.20
N VAL A 611 12.94 12.38 -39.42
CA VAL A 611 11.58 11.88 -39.34
C VAL A 611 11.16 11.43 -40.74
N ASP A 612 10.94 10.12 -40.92
CA ASP A 612 10.48 9.53 -42.17
C ASP A 612 8.96 9.37 -42.16
N ASN A 613 8.29 10.29 -42.84
CA ASN A 613 6.85 10.32 -43.05
C ASN A 613 6.46 9.92 -44.48
N SER A 614 7.32 9.17 -45.19
CA SER A 614 7.05 8.76 -46.58
C SER A 614 6.00 7.64 -46.70
N ALA A 615 5.94 6.74 -45.70
CA ALA A 615 5.00 5.63 -45.66
C ALA A 615 3.68 5.98 -44.94
N ALA A 616 3.72 6.92 -43.99
CA ALA A 616 2.59 7.37 -43.19
C ALA A 616 2.56 8.89 -43.07
N THR A 617 1.37 9.47 -43.23
CA THR A 617 1.21 10.92 -43.30
C THR A 617 1.20 11.55 -41.92
N TYR A 618 2.06 12.55 -41.70
CA TYR A 618 2.10 13.32 -40.46
C TYR A 618 1.29 14.59 -40.69
N ASN A 619 0.36 14.86 -39.79
CA ASN A 619 -0.54 15.99 -39.88
C ASN A 619 -0.22 16.96 -38.75
N ILE A 620 0.16 18.19 -39.07
CA ILE A 620 0.34 19.22 -38.05
C ILE A 620 -1.02 19.84 -37.77
N SER A 621 -1.40 19.92 -36.50
CA SER A 621 -2.69 20.48 -36.11
C SER A 621 -2.79 21.97 -36.44
N ASP A 622 -4.02 22.50 -36.44
CA ASP A 622 -4.23 23.93 -36.63
C ASP A 622 -3.53 24.73 -35.53
N GLN A 623 -2.76 25.74 -35.94
CA GLN A 623 -1.84 26.53 -35.11
C GLN A 623 -0.63 25.76 -34.55
N GLY A 624 -0.41 24.52 -34.98
CA GLY A 624 0.73 23.71 -34.57
C GLY A 624 2.08 24.29 -35.00
N TYR A 625 3.16 23.80 -34.40
CA TYR A 625 4.53 24.27 -34.63
C TYR A 625 5.43 23.18 -35.20
N ILE A 626 6.31 23.57 -36.12
CA ILE A 626 7.51 22.81 -36.45
C ILE A 626 8.72 23.64 -36.05
N GLU A 627 9.59 23.12 -35.19
CA GLU A 627 10.92 23.71 -34.93
C GLU A 627 12.00 22.83 -35.55
N ARG A 628 12.91 23.42 -36.32
CA ARG A 628 14.00 22.70 -36.96
C ARG A 628 15.38 23.30 -36.65
N TRP A 629 16.31 22.43 -36.28
CA TRP A 629 17.73 22.73 -36.11
C TRP A 629 18.58 22.08 -37.22
N GLU A 630 19.89 22.27 -37.19
CA GLU A 630 20.80 21.91 -38.27
C GLU A 630 20.78 20.43 -38.70
N ASN A 631 20.69 19.51 -37.73
CA ASN A 631 20.78 18.07 -37.99
C ASN A 631 19.43 17.38 -38.03
N GLY A 632 18.34 18.11 -37.78
CA GLY A 632 16.97 17.61 -37.86
C GLY A 632 16.42 17.74 -39.28
N SER A 633 15.61 16.78 -39.70
CA SER A 633 14.90 16.84 -40.99
C SER A 633 13.66 15.97 -41.02
N ILE A 634 12.79 16.23 -42.01
CA ILE A 634 11.65 15.38 -42.36
C ILE A 634 11.73 15.01 -43.84
N THR A 635 11.32 13.80 -44.21
CA THR A 635 11.50 13.27 -45.59
C THR A 635 10.53 13.83 -46.61
N THR A 636 9.27 14.06 -46.23
CA THR A 636 8.20 14.56 -47.10
C THR A 636 7.42 15.67 -46.40
N ALA A 637 6.74 16.52 -47.17
CA ALA A 637 5.98 17.62 -46.59
C ALA A 637 4.84 17.06 -45.72
N PRO A 638 4.68 17.53 -44.46
CA PRO A 638 3.50 17.20 -43.66
C PRO A 638 2.20 17.63 -44.35
N LEU A 639 1.09 17.03 -43.91
CA LEU A 639 -0.23 17.66 -44.06
C LEU A 639 -0.49 18.61 -42.89
N PHE A 640 -1.51 19.44 -43.06
CA PHE A 640 -1.89 20.47 -42.10
C PHE A 640 -3.43 20.46 -41.97
N ASP A 641 -3.95 20.41 -40.75
CA ASP A 641 -5.39 20.51 -40.47
C ASP A 641 -5.94 21.93 -40.62
N GLY A 642 -5.04 22.91 -40.63
CA GLY A 642 -5.33 24.32 -40.83
C GLY A 642 -4.06 25.06 -41.19
N VAL A 643 -3.71 26.08 -40.41
CA VAL A 643 -2.44 26.78 -40.55
C VAL A 643 -1.40 26.27 -39.56
N TYR A 644 -0.11 26.43 -39.85
CA TYR A 644 0.98 26.02 -38.96
C TYR A 644 2.07 27.10 -38.88
N ASN A 645 2.88 27.03 -37.84
CA ASN A 645 3.99 27.93 -37.58
C ASN A 645 5.32 27.19 -37.74
N LEU A 646 6.33 27.86 -38.29
CA LEU A 646 7.64 27.25 -38.58
C LEU A 646 8.76 28.06 -37.95
N ILE A 647 9.64 27.39 -37.20
CA ILE A 647 10.76 28.01 -36.51
C ILE A 647 12.06 27.34 -36.97
N TYR A 648 13.03 28.16 -37.37
CA TYR A 648 14.40 27.72 -37.66
C TYR A 648 15.38 28.28 -36.64
N ASN A 649 16.04 27.36 -35.94
CA ASN A 649 16.99 27.69 -34.87
C ASN A 649 18.33 26.99 -35.08
N ASN A 650 18.89 27.16 -36.27
CA ASN A 650 20.12 26.50 -36.70
C ASN A 650 21.40 27.26 -36.29
N SER A 651 22.39 26.51 -35.81
CA SER A 651 23.73 27.02 -35.50
C SER A 651 24.74 26.79 -36.64
N LEU A 652 24.37 25.99 -37.64
CA LEU A 652 25.10 25.73 -38.88
C LEU A 652 24.26 26.09 -40.10
N ASP A 653 24.93 26.38 -41.22
CA ASP A 653 24.24 26.72 -42.47
C ASP A 653 23.36 25.55 -42.93
N ILE A 654 22.08 25.84 -43.19
CA ILE A 654 21.12 24.85 -43.69
C ILE A 654 20.29 25.38 -44.85
N VAL A 655 19.73 24.43 -45.60
CA VAL A 655 18.69 24.68 -46.59
C VAL A 655 17.34 24.22 -46.02
N THR A 656 16.27 25.00 -46.24
CA THR A 656 14.90 24.61 -45.87
C THR A 656 14.54 23.24 -46.48
N GLY A 657 13.82 22.41 -45.75
CA GLY A 657 13.40 21.10 -46.19
C GLY A 657 11.93 21.03 -46.61
N PRO A 658 11.34 19.82 -46.64
CA PRO A 658 9.92 19.63 -46.91
C PRO A 658 8.98 20.29 -45.89
N GLU A 659 9.46 20.60 -44.68
CA GLU A 659 8.73 21.34 -43.64
C GLU A 659 8.32 22.75 -44.05
N LEU A 660 9.09 23.40 -44.95
CA LEU A 660 8.63 24.61 -45.63
C LEU A 660 7.78 24.18 -46.82
N THR A 661 6.47 24.36 -46.74
CA THR A 661 5.55 23.99 -47.81
C THR A 661 5.46 25.04 -48.92
N GLY A 662 5.12 24.60 -50.13
CA GLY A 662 4.72 25.48 -51.24
C GLY A 662 3.23 25.82 -51.24
N ASN A 663 2.45 25.29 -50.30
CA ASN A 663 1.03 25.64 -50.16
C ASN A 663 0.91 27.05 -49.59
N ALA A 664 0.45 27.99 -50.44
CA ALA A 664 0.36 29.40 -50.12
C ALA A 664 -0.61 29.76 -48.97
N LEU A 665 -1.41 28.80 -48.50
CA LEU A 665 -2.39 29.03 -47.44
C LEU A 665 -2.07 28.32 -46.11
N ALA A 666 -1.03 27.49 -46.04
CA ALA A 666 -0.78 26.68 -44.84
C ALA A 666 0.13 27.36 -43.82
N LEU A 667 1.18 28.06 -44.24
CA LEU A 667 2.14 28.67 -43.31
C LEU A 667 1.57 29.97 -42.74
N ASN A 668 1.33 29.99 -41.43
CA ASN A 668 0.92 31.17 -40.66
C ASN A 668 2.15 32.05 -40.38
N ASP A 669 2.97 31.68 -39.39
CA ASP A 669 4.18 32.43 -39.05
C ASP A 669 5.46 31.66 -39.40
N LEU A 670 6.50 32.39 -39.81
CA LEU A 670 7.85 31.87 -40.01
C LEU A 670 8.85 32.67 -39.19
N THR A 671 9.54 32.01 -38.27
CA THR A 671 10.58 32.63 -37.44
C THR A 671 11.95 32.04 -37.75
N LYS A 672 12.95 32.89 -37.99
CA LYS A 672 14.36 32.53 -38.10
C LYS A 672 15.14 33.13 -36.94
N GLN A 673 15.60 32.28 -36.01
CA GLN A 673 16.25 32.69 -34.76
C GLN A 673 17.65 32.10 -34.52
N GLY A 674 18.08 31.14 -35.36
CA GLY A 674 19.44 30.57 -35.28
C GLY A 674 20.52 31.55 -35.72
N SER A 675 21.78 31.36 -35.32
CA SER A 675 22.89 32.27 -35.66
C SER A 675 23.46 32.09 -37.08
N ALA A 676 23.21 30.96 -37.73
CA ALA A 676 23.79 30.64 -39.05
C ALA A 676 22.87 31.01 -40.22
N ARG A 677 23.31 30.71 -41.46
CA ARG A 677 22.52 30.96 -42.67
C ARG A 677 21.39 29.94 -42.82
N LEU A 678 20.21 30.42 -43.18
CA LEU A 678 19.09 29.64 -43.69
C LEU A 678 18.85 30.01 -45.14
N SER A 679 19.21 29.13 -46.07
CA SER A 679 18.87 29.28 -47.49
C SER A 679 17.55 28.59 -47.80
N THR A 680 16.68 29.22 -48.58
CA THR A 680 15.43 28.58 -49.03
C THR A 680 15.67 27.75 -50.30
N ASN A 681 14.93 26.67 -50.47
CA ASN A 681 14.98 25.83 -51.70
C ASN A 681 13.73 25.93 -52.58
N LYS A 682 12.76 26.75 -52.20
CA LYS A 682 11.53 26.96 -52.94
C LYS A 682 10.93 28.32 -52.62
N THR A 683 10.03 28.75 -53.50
CA THR A 683 9.12 29.88 -53.23
C THR A 683 8.08 29.48 -52.18
N PHE A 684 7.77 30.40 -51.26
CA PHE A 684 6.83 30.17 -50.16
C PHE A 684 5.94 31.40 -49.91
N SER A 685 4.85 31.20 -49.17
CA SER A 685 3.98 32.30 -48.72
C SER A 685 3.74 32.22 -47.21
N VAL A 686 3.73 33.36 -46.54
CA VAL A 686 3.49 33.49 -45.09
C VAL A 686 2.21 34.31 -44.89
N ASN A 687 1.21 33.73 -44.24
CA ASN A 687 -0.09 34.39 -44.02
C ASN A 687 -0.04 35.40 -42.88
N GLY A 688 0.68 35.07 -41.81
CA GLY A 688 1.00 35.94 -40.69
C GLY A 688 2.37 36.58 -40.89
N ASN A 689 3.22 36.49 -39.87
CA ASN A 689 4.47 37.23 -39.79
C ASN A 689 5.68 36.40 -40.23
N LEU A 690 6.59 37.06 -40.97
CA LEU A 690 7.96 36.60 -41.15
C LEU A 690 8.85 37.35 -40.16
N GLU A 691 9.37 36.65 -39.16
CA GLU A 691 10.26 37.20 -38.15
C GLU A 691 11.69 36.66 -38.33
N ILE A 692 12.66 37.57 -38.37
CA ILE A 692 14.09 37.26 -38.45
C ILE A 692 14.78 37.91 -37.27
N THR A 693 15.17 37.08 -36.30
CA THR A 693 15.77 37.56 -35.05
C THR A 693 17.26 37.30 -34.96
N ASN A 694 17.83 36.44 -35.83
CA ASN A 694 19.27 36.17 -35.85
C ASN A 694 19.75 35.48 -37.16
N GLY A 695 21.07 35.54 -37.40
CA GLY A 695 21.76 34.87 -38.50
C GLY A 695 21.51 35.46 -39.89
N ILE A 696 21.60 34.64 -40.94
CA ILE A 696 21.36 35.08 -42.33
C ILE A 696 20.11 34.39 -42.87
N PHE A 697 19.23 35.14 -43.51
CA PHE A 697 18.08 34.59 -44.26
C PHE A 697 18.31 34.82 -45.76
N ASP A 698 18.56 33.73 -46.47
CA ASP A 698 18.97 33.72 -47.88
C ASP A 698 17.84 33.18 -48.76
N ILE A 699 17.24 34.07 -49.54
CA ILE A 699 16.19 33.74 -50.50
C ILE A 699 16.65 33.98 -51.94
N THR A 700 17.96 33.94 -52.20
CA THR A 700 18.53 34.41 -53.48
C THR A 700 17.97 33.78 -54.75
N THR A 701 17.52 32.53 -54.65
CA THR A 701 16.99 31.77 -55.78
C THR A 701 15.47 31.63 -55.77
N ASN A 702 14.78 32.26 -54.80
CA ASN A 702 13.36 32.05 -54.51
C ASN A 702 12.61 33.36 -54.23
N TYR A 703 11.29 33.23 -54.14
CA TYR A 703 10.36 34.33 -53.84
C TYR A 703 9.72 34.11 -52.47
N ALA A 704 9.61 35.17 -51.67
CA ALA A 704 8.88 35.18 -50.41
C ALA A 704 7.63 36.06 -50.56
N ARG A 705 6.45 35.45 -50.53
CA ARG A 705 5.16 36.17 -50.53
C ARG A 705 4.67 36.38 -49.10
N LEU A 706 4.44 37.61 -48.69
CA LEU A 706 4.01 37.96 -47.34
C LEU A 706 2.60 38.56 -47.37
N ARG A 707 1.76 38.17 -46.43
CA ARG A 707 0.47 38.80 -46.16
C ARG A 707 0.46 39.58 -44.85
N GLY A 708 1.20 39.13 -43.83
CA GLY A 708 1.42 39.86 -42.59
C GLY A 708 2.74 40.63 -42.58
N ASP A 709 3.29 40.82 -41.38
CA ASP A 709 4.42 41.72 -41.14
C ASP A 709 5.78 41.06 -41.44
N LEU A 710 6.74 41.90 -41.80
CA LEU A 710 8.16 41.54 -41.84
C LEU A 710 8.87 42.19 -40.65
N ILE A 711 9.39 41.38 -39.73
CA ILE A 711 9.97 41.83 -38.46
C ILE A 711 11.44 41.39 -38.37
N ILE A 712 12.36 42.33 -38.12
CA ILE A 712 13.81 42.09 -38.24
C ILE A 712 14.57 42.67 -37.03
N THR A 713 14.91 41.84 -36.03
CA THR A 713 15.32 42.37 -34.71
C THR A 713 16.83 42.32 -34.39
N ALA A 714 17.68 41.69 -35.22
CA ALA A 714 19.14 41.68 -35.03
C ALA A 714 19.93 42.01 -36.31
N GLY A 715 21.25 42.22 -36.18
CA GLY A 715 22.21 42.58 -37.26
C GLY A 715 22.43 41.47 -38.29
N THR A 716 21.35 41.10 -38.95
CA THR A 716 21.22 40.03 -39.93
C THR A 716 21.31 40.64 -41.32
N ASP A 717 22.15 40.07 -42.19
CA ASP A 717 22.24 40.48 -43.59
C ASP A 717 21.22 39.66 -44.40
N PHE A 718 20.24 40.32 -45.02
CA PHE A 718 19.48 39.73 -46.13
C PHE A 718 20.40 39.45 -47.29
N ILE A 719 20.21 38.31 -47.95
CA ILE A 719 20.87 38.06 -49.23
C ILE A 719 19.79 37.99 -50.33
N ASP A 720 19.73 39.09 -51.09
CA ASP A 720 19.16 39.31 -52.43
C ASP A 720 18.17 38.28 -53.00
N GLY A 721 16.89 38.31 -52.62
CA GLY A 721 15.80 37.63 -53.34
C GLY A 721 14.56 38.50 -53.56
N VAL A 722 13.49 37.91 -54.09
CA VAL A 722 12.26 38.66 -54.39
C VAL A 722 11.28 38.60 -53.22
N PHE A 723 10.92 39.76 -52.69
CA PHE A 723 9.85 39.91 -51.70
C PHE A 723 8.59 40.46 -52.36
N GLU A 724 7.46 39.83 -52.05
CA GLU A 724 6.15 40.22 -52.56
C GLU A 724 5.16 40.40 -51.40
N PHE A 725 4.66 41.61 -51.19
CA PHE A 725 3.55 41.85 -50.26
C PHE A 725 2.23 41.70 -51.02
N ALA A 726 1.44 40.69 -50.67
CA ALA A 726 0.22 40.31 -51.40
C ALA A 726 -0.95 39.93 -50.46
N GLY A 727 -1.11 40.69 -49.38
CA GLY A 727 -2.32 40.68 -48.56
C GLY A 727 -3.57 41.19 -49.30
N GLY A 728 -4.71 41.23 -48.62
CA GLY A 728 -5.88 41.94 -49.14
C GLY A 728 -5.64 43.45 -49.23
N ASP A 729 -6.39 44.17 -50.08
CA ASP A 729 -6.27 45.63 -50.24
C ASP A 729 -6.51 46.44 -48.94
N ALA A 730 -7.09 45.80 -47.91
CA ALA A 730 -7.34 46.38 -46.59
C ALA A 730 -6.36 45.88 -45.50
N GLU A 731 -5.47 44.94 -45.83
CA GLU A 731 -4.50 44.35 -44.92
C GLU A 731 -3.18 45.13 -45.05
N LEU A 732 -2.89 45.97 -44.07
CA LEU A 732 -1.64 46.71 -44.00
C LEU A 732 -0.53 45.80 -43.46
N SER A 733 0.47 45.51 -44.28
CA SER A 733 1.71 44.88 -43.83
C SER A 733 2.68 45.94 -43.33
N THR A 734 3.38 45.66 -42.24
CA THR A 734 4.44 46.52 -41.74
C THR A 734 5.82 45.89 -41.92
N VAL A 735 6.82 46.71 -42.22
CA VAL A 735 8.23 46.31 -42.18
C VAL A 735 8.88 47.01 -41.01
N THR A 736 9.31 46.26 -40.00
CA THR A 736 9.85 46.82 -38.76
C THR A 736 11.16 46.15 -38.34
N GLY A 737 12.01 46.91 -37.66
CA GLY A 737 13.30 46.44 -37.18
C GLY A 737 14.47 46.75 -38.14
N GLN A 738 15.71 46.55 -37.68
CA GLN A 738 17.02 46.97 -38.25
C GLN A 738 17.11 48.41 -38.82
N ALA A 739 18.33 48.97 -38.88
CA ALA A 739 18.54 50.30 -39.48
C ALA A 739 18.40 50.31 -41.02
N VAL A 740 18.65 49.18 -41.70
CA VAL A 740 18.59 49.04 -43.16
C VAL A 740 18.14 47.63 -43.54
N VAL A 741 17.07 47.50 -44.33
CA VAL A 741 16.56 46.23 -44.89
C VAL A 741 16.93 46.15 -46.37
N ASN A 742 17.56 45.06 -46.81
CA ASN A 742 18.02 44.92 -48.20
C ASN A 742 17.09 43.99 -48.99
N PHE A 743 16.53 44.50 -50.09
CA PHE A 743 15.68 43.76 -51.02
C PHE A 743 16.40 43.53 -52.35
N GLY A 744 16.38 42.28 -52.84
CA GLY A 744 16.82 41.95 -54.19
C GLY A 744 15.83 42.46 -55.23
N GLN A 745 14.54 42.17 -55.07
CA GLN A 745 13.43 42.80 -55.78
C GLN A 745 12.28 42.96 -54.80
N LEU A 746 11.51 44.04 -54.94
CA LEU A 746 10.36 44.31 -54.07
C LEU A 746 9.10 44.52 -54.92
N ASN A 747 8.10 43.69 -54.69
CA ASN A 747 6.78 43.79 -55.31
C ASN A 747 5.73 44.13 -54.23
N VAL A 748 4.90 45.14 -54.48
CA VAL A 748 3.90 45.65 -53.54
C VAL A 748 2.51 45.53 -54.17
N TYR A 749 1.76 44.50 -53.80
CA TYR A 749 0.38 44.27 -54.23
C TYR A 749 -0.66 44.57 -53.15
N SER A 750 -0.26 44.66 -51.88
CA SER A 750 -1.07 45.13 -50.74
C SER A 750 -0.47 46.38 -50.10
N PRO A 751 -1.24 47.15 -49.29
CA PRO A 751 -0.67 48.29 -48.57
C PRO A 751 0.51 47.89 -47.67
N VAL A 752 1.61 48.63 -47.75
CA VAL A 752 2.82 48.44 -46.94
C VAL A 752 3.18 49.74 -46.22
N ASP A 753 3.48 49.67 -44.92
CA ASP A 753 4.04 50.78 -44.15
C ASP A 753 5.39 50.41 -43.53
N ILE A 754 6.37 51.29 -43.69
CA ILE A 754 7.70 51.19 -43.09
C ILE A 754 7.87 52.42 -42.17
N PRO A 755 7.51 52.28 -40.88
CA PRO A 755 7.37 53.41 -39.96
C PRO A 755 8.71 54.04 -39.57
N SER A 756 8.65 55.25 -39.01
CA SER A 756 9.77 56.19 -38.79
C SER A 756 10.84 55.78 -37.76
N ASN A 757 10.92 54.50 -37.41
CA ASN A 757 11.72 54.01 -36.28
C ASN A 757 13.12 53.53 -36.73
N ASP A 758 13.80 54.34 -37.56
CA ASP A 758 15.12 54.07 -38.18
C ASP A 758 15.19 52.92 -39.21
N THR A 759 14.09 52.41 -39.77
CA THR A 759 14.17 51.38 -40.83
C THR A 759 14.33 52.02 -42.23
N ASP A 760 15.57 52.09 -42.72
CA ASP A 760 15.87 52.36 -44.14
C ASP A 760 15.67 51.08 -44.97
N ILE A 761 15.47 51.22 -46.28
CA ILE A 761 15.43 50.09 -47.22
C ILE A 761 16.41 50.31 -48.37
N THR A 762 17.02 49.23 -48.85
CA THR A 762 17.74 49.21 -50.13
C THR A 762 17.06 48.26 -51.09
N ILE A 763 17.08 48.60 -52.38
CA ILE A 763 16.50 47.78 -53.45
C ILE A 763 17.56 47.65 -54.55
N ALA A 764 18.04 46.43 -54.79
CA ALA A 764 19.09 46.14 -55.77
C ALA A 764 18.54 45.84 -57.18
N GLY A 765 17.31 45.36 -57.27
CA GLY A 765 16.63 44.96 -58.52
C GLY A 765 15.36 45.76 -58.76
N ASN A 766 14.33 45.12 -59.33
CA ASN A 766 13.11 45.81 -59.72
C ASN A 766 12.27 46.23 -58.50
N PHE A 767 11.47 47.28 -58.70
CA PHE A 767 10.53 47.77 -57.70
C PHE A 767 9.15 47.92 -58.34
N GLU A 768 8.30 46.94 -58.09
CA GLU A 768 6.95 46.88 -58.65
C GLU A 768 5.93 47.33 -57.60
N VAL A 769 5.15 48.35 -57.90
CA VAL A 769 4.21 48.97 -56.96
C VAL A 769 2.82 48.97 -57.59
N ASN A 770 2.01 47.97 -57.25
CA ASN A 770 0.62 47.83 -57.66
C ASN A 770 -0.36 48.36 -56.60
N ASN A 771 0.12 48.67 -55.40
CA ASN A 771 -0.65 49.25 -54.30
C ASN A 771 0.14 50.38 -53.62
N THR A 772 -0.21 50.77 -52.39
CA THR A 772 0.49 51.84 -51.67
C THR A 772 1.63 51.29 -50.83
N ILE A 773 2.83 51.86 -50.95
CA ILE A 773 3.92 51.67 -49.99
C ILE A 773 4.34 53.02 -49.42
N THR A 774 4.38 53.12 -48.09
CA THR A 774 4.88 54.30 -47.37
C THR A 774 6.19 53.95 -46.70
N VAL A 775 7.23 54.75 -46.95
CA VAL A 775 8.55 54.58 -46.33
C VAL A 775 8.96 55.87 -45.63
N ALA A 776 8.94 55.86 -44.30
CA ALA A 776 9.34 57.00 -43.50
C ALA A 776 10.87 57.19 -43.42
N GLY A 777 11.64 56.11 -43.63
CA GLY A 777 13.10 56.13 -43.71
C GLY A 777 13.65 56.52 -45.09
N THR A 778 14.90 56.15 -45.34
CA THR A 778 15.60 56.28 -46.62
C THR A 778 15.37 55.06 -47.49
N THR A 779 14.92 55.27 -48.72
CA THR A 779 14.89 54.26 -49.78
C THR A 779 16.10 54.45 -50.68
N THR A 780 16.94 53.44 -50.82
CA THR A 780 18.16 53.50 -51.65
C THR A 780 18.10 52.49 -52.80
N PHE A 781 18.12 52.96 -54.05
CA PHE A 781 18.26 52.09 -55.23
C PHE A 781 19.74 51.90 -55.56
N THR A 782 20.24 50.68 -55.35
CA THR A 782 21.68 50.36 -55.44
C THR A 782 22.08 49.68 -56.74
N GLY A 783 21.14 49.03 -57.45
CA GLY A 783 21.41 48.33 -58.72
C GLY A 783 20.72 48.96 -59.93
N THR A 784 20.34 48.14 -60.91
CA THR A 784 19.59 48.57 -62.10
C THR A 784 18.10 48.33 -61.86
N THR A 785 17.46 49.29 -61.22
CA THR A 785 16.05 49.20 -60.80
C THR A 785 15.13 49.68 -61.92
N LEU A 786 14.23 48.81 -62.35
CA LEU A 786 13.02 49.19 -63.08
C LEU A 786 11.86 49.40 -62.09
N MET A 787 11.29 50.60 -62.07
CA MET A 787 10.05 50.92 -61.36
C MET A 787 8.85 50.71 -62.30
N SER A 788 7.80 50.05 -61.81
CA SER A 788 6.60 49.70 -62.58
C SER A 788 5.36 49.54 -61.69
N GLY A 789 4.16 49.51 -62.29
CA GLY A 789 2.87 49.31 -61.61
C GLY A 789 2.07 50.62 -61.39
N PRO A 790 0.73 50.51 -61.22
CA PRO A 790 -0.19 51.65 -61.11
C PRO A 790 -0.33 52.23 -59.68
N GLY A 791 0.39 51.69 -58.70
CA GLY A 791 0.26 52.07 -57.28
C GLY A 791 1.00 53.35 -56.90
N THR A 792 1.08 53.62 -55.59
CA THR A 792 1.71 54.82 -55.04
C THR A 792 2.90 54.45 -54.14
N ALA A 793 4.09 54.91 -54.50
CA ALA A 793 5.28 54.83 -53.64
C ALA A 793 5.50 56.17 -52.94
N ALA A 794 5.11 56.27 -51.67
CA ALA A 794 5.30 57.44 -50.82
C ALA A 794 6.59 57.32 -50.01
N LEU A 795 7.68 57.87 -50.53
CA LEU A 795 9.01 57.79 -49.94
C LEU A 795 9.37 59.10 -49.24
N ASN A 796 9.84 59.04 -47.99
CA ASN A 796 10.28 60.25 -47.30
C ASN A 796 11.65 60.71 -47.81
N ARG A 797 12.64 59.82 -47.90
CA ARG A 797 13.97 60.11 -48.44
C ARG A 797 14.34 59.10 -49.52
N LEU A 798 14.87 59.58 -50.65
CA LEU A 798 15.24 58.74 -51.79
C LEU A 798 16.70 58.97 -52.18
N GLU A 799 17.49 57.90 -52.20
CA GLU A 799 18.86 57.86 -52.72
C GLU A 799 18.97 56.93 -53.93
N ILE A 800 19.66 57.37 -54.97
CA ILE A 800 19.93 56.55 -56.17
C ILE A 800 21.44 56.48 -56.34
N THR A 801 22.01 55.31 -56.06
CA THR A 801 23.44 55.03 -56.21
C THR A 801 23.73 54.13 -57.42
N GLY A 802 22.73 53.36 -57.88
CA GLY A 802 22.73 52.63 -59.15
C GLY A 802 22.06 53.41 -60.29
N SER A 803 21.10 52.78 -60.97
CA SER A 803 20.25 53.38 -62.00
C SER A 803 18.77 53.09 -61.73
N LEU A 804 17.92 54.09 -61.93
CA LEU A 804 16.47 53.99 -61.79
C LEU A 804 15.83 54.36 -63.13
N SER A 805 15.06 53.44 -63.69
CA SER A 805 14.23 53.68 -64.88
C SER A 805 12.78 53.38 -64.55
N ALA A 806 11.84 54.12 -65.13
CA ALA A 806 10.41 53.89 -64.94
C ALA A 806 9.78 53.52 -66.28
N ILE A 807 8.85 52.56 -66.29
CA ILE A 807 8.03 52.30 -67.49
C ILE A 807 7.03 53.47 -67.62
N PRO A 808 6.94 54.15 -68.77
CA PRO A 808 5.85 55.08 -69.02
C PRO A 808 4.56 54.28 -69.22
N GLU A 809 3.91 53.89 -68.13
CA GLU A 809 2.60 53.23 -68.23
C GLU A 809 1.47 54.25 -68.41
N ALA A 810 0.46 53.86 -69.19
CA ALA A 810 -0.71 54.66 -69.52
C ALA A 810 -1.67 54.89 -68.33
N ASP A 811 -1.44 54.24 -67.18
CA ASP A 811 -2.43 54.06 -66.10
C ASP A 811 -2.07 54.71 -64.74
N GLY A 812 -1.09 55.62 -64.68
CA GLY A 812 -1.06 56.64 -63.62
C GLY A 812 -0.43 56.29 -62.26
N GLY A 813 0.54 55.37 -62.19
CA GLY A 813 1.35 55.14 -60.98
C GLY A 813 2.11 56.40 -60.51
N GLU A 814 2.26 56.56 -59.19
CA GLU A 814 2.79 57.78 -58.57
C GLU A 814 3.98 57.51 -57.64
N LEU A 815 5.14 58.12 -57.94
CA LEU A 815 6.28 58.19 -57.03
C LEU A 815 6.26 59.54 -56.30
N GLN A 816 5.95 59.53 -55.01
CA GLN A 816 5.94 60.72 -54.15
C GLN A 816 7.21 60.73 -53.29
N VAL A 817 8.00 61.80 -53.38
CA VAL A 817 9.17 62.02 -52.51
C VAL A 817 8.91 63.25 -51.64
N ALA A 818 8.58 63.05 -50.37
CA ALA A 818 8.15 64.13 -49.47
C ALA A 818 9.32 64.92 -48.84
N GLY A 819 10.49 64.29 -48.69
CA GLY A 819 11.68 64.86 -48.05
C GLY A 819 12.84 65.10 -49.02
N THR A 820 13.96 64.37 -48.86
CA THR A 820 15.22 64.64 -49.59
C THR A 820 15.46 63.65 -50.73
N LEU A 821 15.86 64.16 -51.92
CA LEU A 821 16.30 63.37 -53.08
C LEU A 821 17.81 63.55 -53.29
N SER A 822 18.57 62.44 -53.33
CA SER A 822 20.02 62.43 -53.59
C SER A 822 20.36 61.47 -54.73
N ILE A 823 21.09 61.94 -55.75
CA ILE A 823 21.42 61.17 -56.96
C ILE A 823 22.93 61.16 -57.14
N VAL A 824 23.56 59.99 -57.10
CA VAL A 824 25.03 59.84 -57.18
C VAL A 824 25.51 59.49 -58.60
N VAL A 825 24.67 58.86 -59.44
CA VAL A 825 24.98 58.57 -60.85
C VAL A 825 23.74 58.81 -61.74
N LEU A 826 23.92 59.56 -62.84
CA LEU A 826 22.85 59.92 -63.79
C LEU A 826 23.03 59.18 -65.12
N LEU A 827 22.11 58.28 -65.44
CA LEU A 827 21.78 57.93 -66.83
C LEU A 827 20.26 58.05 -66.99
N ILE A 828 19.83 59.21 -67.51
CA ILE A 828 18.46 59.42 -67.97
C ILE A 828 18.32 58.76 -69.35
N HIS A 829 17.36 57.84 -69.50
CA HIS A 829 16.63 57.64 -70.74
C HIS A 829 15.15 57.64 -70.43
#